data_AF-B9F5I2-F1
#
_entry.id   AF-B9F5I2-F1
#
_cell.length_a   1.000
_cell.length_b   1.000
_cell.length_c   1.000
_cell.angle_alpha   90.00
_cell.angle_beta   90.00
_cell.angle_gamma   90.00
#
_symmetry.space_group_name_H-M   'P 1'
#
loop_
_entity.id
_entity.type
_entity.pdbx_description
1 polymer ?
#
loop_
_entity_poly.entity_id
_entity_poly.type
_entity_poly.pdbx_seq_one_letter_code
_entity_poly.pdbx_strand_id
1 'polypeptide(L)'
;MELTGLTRAAAAATVTPPAPRRGWGELRFAPLLPGERHGRRKVVVAAISEEVPRLAASPSSGIKGGGAGERRPAPEKVALRAALTVRRKQKEDIKEAVAGHLDALWDMVGRNVVLELISTKIHPSKKNQAKHSIFLGGGGAGERRPAPEKVALRAALTVRRKQKEDIKEAVAGHLDALWDMVGRNVVLELISTKIHPTPFAPHGPGDQEADAEWPVCPSRTGARRGEPRATTSCTRPSSRWTPTSANPGAIAVANRHNREFFLESIVVEGGGLPCGPVHFACNSWVQSTRELPTKGVFFSNKPYLPSETPPGLRELREKELKDLRGDGTGVRKLSDRIYDYATYNDLGNPDKGKEFIRPILGGEKIPYPRRCRTGRPPTDTNMLAESRVEKPHPIYVPRDEAFEELKQGAFSSGRLRAVLHTLIPSLIASISAETHNFQGFHHIDNLYKEGLRLKLGLQEHLFQKIPLVQKIQESSEGMLRYDTPSILSKDKFAWLRDDEFARQAVAGINPVNIERLQVFPPVSKLDPAIYGPPESSITETHIAGHLNGLTVQQAMDEAKLFIVDYHDAYLPFLDRINAIDGRKAYATRTIFFLTEAGTLKPIAIELSLPPAKPGEPRPSKVLTPPYDATSNWLWMLAKAHVSSNDAGVHQLVNHWLRTHATMEPFILAAHRHMSAMHPIFKLLHPHMRYTLEINALARQSLINADGGSCCGGRDAAPWRQASHRDYPYANDGLLLWSAIRSWVESYVQLYYPDAGTVQCDLELQGWYHESIHVGHGDLRHAPWWPPLSTPVDLASILTTLVWLASAQHAALNFGQYPLGGYVPNRPPLIRRLLPDLERDAAERPSSWRWWNTLSTHSPDEEYLGEGRDEGGVPWTADEAAVAAHGMFAADVRRAEETIERRNADHGRKNRCGAGVLPYELLAPSSPPGVTCRGVPNSISI
;
A
#
# COMPACT_ATOMS: atom_id res chain seq x y z
N MET A 1 48.92 -2.01 -12.65
CA MET A 1 49.79 -0.94 -13.18
C MET A 1 49.25 0.37 -12.65
N GLU A 2 50.10 1.04 -11.89
CA GLU A 2 49.86 2.27 -11.12
C GLU A 2 49.71 3.52 -12.00
N LEU A 3 49.08 4.57 -11.42
CA LEU A 3 49.44 6.00 -11.50
C LEU A 3 48.31 6.79 -10.80
N THR A 4 48.35 7.15 -9.51
CA THR A 4 49.06 8.26 -8.84
C THR A 4 49.08 9.62 -9.55
N GLY A 5 48.49 10.62 -8.87
CA GLY A 5 49.03 11.99 -8.81
C GLY A 5 48.22 13.10 -9.50
N LEU A 6 47.50 13.92 -8.72
CA LEU A 6 47.84 15.35 -8.54
C LEU A 6 46.91 16.04 -7.53
N THR A 7 47.55 16.85 -6.68
CA THR A 7 47.06 17.49 -5.47
C THR A 7 46.98 19.01 -5.63
N ARG A 8 46.22 19.65 -4.72
CA ARG A 8 46.29 21.05 -4.21
C ARG A 8 45.76 22.19 -5.10
N ALA A 9 44.81 22.97 -4.54
CA ALA A 9 45.11 24.21 -3.81
C ALA A 9 43.88 24.74 -3.06
N ALA A 10 44.12 25.25 -1.84
CA ALA A 10 43.15 25.83 -0.92
C ALA A 10 43.09 27.36 -1.06
N ALA A 11 41.96 27.98 -0.70
CA ALA A 11 41.92 29.36 -0.25
C ALA A 11 40.82 29.52 0.83
N ALA A 12 41.24 30.06 1.97
CA ALA A 12 40.48 30.28 3.18
C ALA A 12 39.75 31.64 3.16
N ALA A 13 38.63 31.74 3.88
CA ALA A 13 38.14 33.00 4.41
C ALA A 13 37.47 32.75 5.78
N THR A 14 38.18 33.17 6.81
CA THR A 14 37.81 33.27 8.23
C THR A 14 36.84 34.42 8.48
N VAL A 15 35.77 34.19 9.27
CA VAL A 15 35.11 35.26 10.04
C VAL A 15 34.79 34.73 11.45
N THR A 16 35.37 35.39 12.44
CA THR A 16 35.18 35.20 13.89
C THR A 16 33.93 35.92 14.42
N PRO A 17 33.38 35.50 15.58
CA PRO A 17 32.10 35.99 16.12
C PRO A 17 32.29 37.09 17.17
N PRO A 18 31.23 37.86 17.54
CA PRO A 18 31.20 38.56 18.82
C PRO A 18 30.24 37.90 19.83
N ALA A 19 30.75 37.74 21.05
CA ALA A 19 30.02 37.36 22.26
C ALA A 19 29.57 38.62 23.06
N PRO A 20 29.08 38.53 24.31
CA PRO A 20 27.68 38.73 24.67
C PRO A 20 27.44 39.96 25.56
N ARG A 21 26.17 40.35 25.77
CA ARG A 21 25.80 41.27 26.87
C ARG A 21 24.68 40.72 27.74
N ARG A 22 24.96 40.77 29.05
CA ARG A 22 24.13 40.44 30.21
C ARG A 22 23.20 41.60 30.60
N GLY A 23 22.15 41.27 31.36
CA GLY A 23 21.40 42.14 32.28
C GLY A 23 20.09 41.44 32.65
N TRP A 24 20.05 40.59 33.69
CA TRP A 24 19.76 40.88 35.11
C TRP A 24 18.55 41.79 35.35
N GLY A 25 17.55 41.24 36.03
CA GLY A 25 16.38 41.92 36.55
C GLY A 25 15.45 40.93 37.27
N GLU A 26 15.81 40.58 38.51
CA GLU A 26 14.92 39.97 39.50
C GLU A 26 13.71 40.89 39.78
N LEU A 27 12.56 40.32 40.18
CA LEU A 27 11.75 40.88 41.27
C LEU A 27 10.78 39.83 41.85
N ARG A 28 10.60 39.95 43.16
CA ARG A 28 10.12 38.96 44.13
C ARG A 28 8.60 39.00 44.37
N PHE A 29 8.18 37.98 45.12
CA PHE A 29 6.87 37.54 45.60
C PHE A 29 6.01 38.48 46.49
N ALA A 30 4.70 38.15 46.44
CA ALA A 30 3.68 38.08 47.52
C ALA A 30 2.95 39.37 47.97
N PRO A 31 1.84 39.26 48.74
CA PRO A 31 0.62 38.44 48.62
C PRO A 31 -0.65 39.33 48.72
N LEU A 32 -1.89 38.80 48.67
CA LEU A 32 -3.08 39.31 49.41
C LEU A 32 -4.35 38.47 49.11
N LEU A 33 -4.90 37.88 50.19
CA LEU A 33 -6.30 37.49 50.43
C LEU A 33 -6.88 38.51 51.45
N PRO A 34 -8.14 38.46 51.96
CA PRO A 34 -9.39 37.75 51.57
C PRO A 34 -10.70 38.61 51.69
N GLY A 35 -11.86 38.01 51.36
CA GLY A 35 -13.21 38.34 51.91
C GLY A 35 -14.31 38.47 50.85
N GLU A 36 -15.58 38.02 50.97
CA GLU A 36 -16.39 37.33 52.00
C GLU A 36 -17.70 36.82 51.32
N ARG A 37 -18.13 35.55 51.51
CA ARG A 37 -19.30 35.03 52.29
C ARG A 37 -20.71 35.48 51.82
N HIS A 38 -21.69 34.62 51.52
CA HIS A 38 -22.53 33.73 52.37
C HIS A 38 -23.43 32.87 51.43
N GLY A 39 -24.01 31.71 51.75
CA GLY A 39 -24.32 31.08 53.04
C GLY A 39 -24.83 29.63 52.91
N ARG A 40 -25.08 29.03 54.07
CA ARG A 40 -25.10 27.59 54.43
C ARG A 40 -26.50 26.93 54.40
N ARG A 41 -26.51 25.58 54.38
CA ARG A 41 -27.08 24.66 55.42
C ARG A 41 -26.53 23.23 55.21
N LYS A 42 -25.56 22.74 56.03
CA LYS A 42 -25.63 21.77 57.18
C LYS A 42 -26.44 20.50 56.87
N VAL A 43 -25.91 19.27 56.71
CA VAL A 43 -25.01 18.34 57.49
C VAL A 43 -25.69 17.60 58.65
N VAL A 44 -25.64 16.25 58.62
CA VAL A 44 -25.36 15.19 59.66
C VAL A 44 -25.83 13.85 59.03
N VAL A 45 -25.03 12.82 58.65
CA VAL A 45 -24.11 11.85 59.32
C VAL A 45 -24.77 10.88 60.32
N ALA A 46 -24.83 9.58 59.98
CA ALA A 46 -24.32 8.46 60.78
C ALA A 46 -24.55 7.09 60.09
N ALA A 47 -23.62 6.17 60.33
CA ALA A 47 -23.49 4.81 59.79
C ALA A 47 -23.74 3.76 60.90
N ILE A 48 -24.17 2.52 60.58
CA ILE A 48 -23.85 1.27 61.31
C ILE A 48 -23.94 0.05 60.36
N SER A 49 -23.05 -0.91 60.59
CA SER A 49 -22.77 -2.23 59.98
C SER A 49 -23.75 -3.36 60.40
N GLU A 50 -23.86 -4.45 59.61
CA GLU A 50 -23.59 -5.87 60.00
C GLU A 50 -24.23 -6.93 59.04
N GLU A 51 -23.36 -7.85 58.59
CA GLU A 51 -23.45 -9.33 58.39
C GLU A 51 -24.79 -9.99 57.91
N VAL A 52 -24.88 -10.73 56.78
CA VAL A 52 -24.38 -12.10 56.42
C VAL A 52 -25.03 -13.20 57.32
N PRO A 53 -25.39 -14.47 56.91
CA PRO A 53 -25.02 -15.25 55.71
C PRO A 53 -26.04 -16.28 55.09
N ARG A 54 -25.59 -16.95 54.00
CA ARG A 54 -25.47 -18.44 53.76
C ARG A 54 -26.44 -19.24 52.85
N LEU A 55 -25.78 -19.88 51.87
CA LEU A 55 -25.80 -21.31 51.42
C LEU A 55 -27.14 -21.92 50.94
N ALA A 56 -27.30 -22.22 49.65
CA ALA A 56 -26.74 -23.36 48.88
C ALA A 56 -27.45 -24.71 49.12
N ALA A 57 -28.15 -25.21 48.09
CA ALA A 57 -28.16 -26.61 47.64
C ALA A 57 -29.11 -26.78 46.43
N SER A 58 -28.62 -27.40 45.36
CA SER A 58 -29.40 -28.03 44.28
C SER A 58 -29.99 -29.37 44.78
N PRO A 59 -30.51 -30.31 43.95
CA PRO A 59 -31.00 -30.29 42.56
C PRO A 59 -32.34 -31.08 42.37
N SER A 60 -32.71 -31.29 41.10
CA SER A 60 -33.65 -32.32 40.57
C SER A 60 -35.13 -32.04 40.86
N SER A 61 -36.13 -32.36 40.04
CA SER A 61 -36.39 -33.23 38.89
C SER A 61 -37.69 -32.64 38.27
N GLY A 62 -38.13 -32.82 37.05
CA GLY A 62 -38.02 -33.87 36.05
C GLY A 62 -39.34 -33.86 35.25
N ILE A 63 -39.29 -34.40 34.04
CA ILE A 63 -40.41 -35.03 33.30
C ILE A 63 -41.41 -34.05 32.65
N LYS A 64 -41.29 -33.75 31.35
CA LYS A 64 -41.79 -34.48 30.15
C LYS A 64 -43.33 -34.57 30.04
N GLY A 65 -43.86 -34.11 28.89
CA GLY A 65 -44.97 -34.79 28.22
C GLY A 65 -45.92 -33.92 27.38
N GLY A 66 -45.86 -34.07 26.05
CA GLY A 66 -46.97 -33.97 25.06
C GLY A 66 -47.57 -32.58 24.80
N GLY A 67 -47.94 -32.14 23.60
CA GLY A 67 -48.12 -32.80 22.30
C GLY A 67 -49.46 -32.36 21.70
N ALA A 68 -49.42 -31.67 20.54
CA ALA A 68 -50.51 -31.33 19.59
C ALA A 68 -51.70 -30.48 20.13
N GLY A 69 -52.40 -29.63 19.39
CA GLY A 69 -52.41 -29.22 17.98
C GLY A 69 -53.66 -28.35 17.72
N GLU A 70 -53.55 -27.46 16.74
CA GLU A 70 -54.61 -26.88 15.87
C GLU A 70 -55.63 -25.80 16.32
N ARG A 71 -55.55 -24.68 15.57
CA ARG A 71 -56.58 -23.89 14.85
C ARG A 71 -57.41 -22.79 15.54
N ARG A 72 -57.43 -21.65 14.84
CA ARG A 72 -58.16 -20.37 15.06
C ARG A 72 -59.68 -20.50 14.84
N PRO A 73 -60.49 -19.54 15.32
CA PRO A 73 -60.94 -18.44 14.43
C PRO A 73 -61.07 -17.06 15.10
N ALA A 74 -61.21 -15.99 14.30
CA ALA A 74 -61.68 -14.64 14.67
C ALA A 74 -63.16 -14.48 14.19
N PRO A 75 -63.86 -13.33 14.24
CA PRO A 75 -63.68 -12.03 14.93
C PRO A 75 -64.97 -11.52 15.66
N GLU A 76 -64.95 -10.39 16.40
CA GLU A 76 -65.89 -9.23 16.25
C GLU A 76 -65.75 -8.15 17.35
N LYS A 77 -66.16 -6.92 16.98
CA LYS A 77 -65.96 -5.63 17.65
C LYS A 77 -67.15 -5.25 18.54
N VAL A 78 -66.92 -4.50 19.62
CA VAL A 78 -67.87 -3.50 20.15
C VAL A 78 -67.10 -2.28 20.69
N ALA A 79 -67.60 -1.09 20.36
CA ALA A 79 -67.03 0.22 20.71
C ALA A 79 -67.82 0.89 21.85
N LEU A 80 -67.16 1.76 22.66
CA LEU A 80 -67.84 2.90 23.29
C LEU A 80 -66.88 4.03 23.73
N ARG A 81 -67.31 5.26 23.41
CA ARG A 81 -66.79 6.63 23.66
C ARG A 81 -66.92 7.01 25.15
N ALA A 82 -66.36 8.07 25.75
CA ALA A 82 -65.32 9.10 25.50
C ALA A 82 -65.25 9.94 26.81
N ALA A 83 -64.14 10.63 27.10
CA ALA A 83 -64.12 12.01 27.64
C ALA A 83 -62.68 12.49 27.88
N LEU A 84 -62.43 13.71 27.43
CA LEU A 84 -61.16 14.41 27.33
C LEU A 84 -60.97 15.36 28.52
N THR A 85 -59.78 15.40 29.11
CA THR A 85 -59.32 16.60 29.84
C THR A 85 -57.85 16.86 29.54
N VAL A 86 -57.59 17.97 28.86
CA VAL A 86 -56.27 18.44 28.43
C VAL A 86 -55.61 19.26 29.53
N ARG A 87 -54.32 19.02 29.78
CA ARG A 87 -53.37 20.07 30.20
C ARG A 87 -52.07 19.96 29.39
N ARG A 88 -51.75 21.04 28.69
CA ARG A 88 -50.65 21.21 27.74
C ARG A 88 -49.43 21.81 28.44
N LYS A 89 -48.23 21.26 28.22
CA LYS A 89 -47.01 22.08 28.09
C LYS A 89 -45.85 21.35 27.38
N GLN A 90 -45.41 22.01 26.32
CA GLN A 90 -44.03 22.16 25.80
C GLN A 90 -43.47 21.27 24.68
N LYS A 91 -42.83 22.04 23.77
CA LYS A 91 -41.76 21.79 22.80
C LYS A 91 -42.16 21.12 21.48
N GLU A 92 -42.42 22.01 20.52
CA GLU A 92 -42.47 21.78 19.08
C GLU A 92 -41.08 21.39 18.55
N ASP A 93 -41.06 20.35 17.72
CA ASP A 93 -39.91 19.88 16.97
C ASP A 93 -40.12 20.23 15.50
N ILE A 94 -39.12 20.84 14.87
CA ILE A 94 -39.14 21.53 13.55
C ILE A 94 -39.41 20.56 12.36
N LYS A 95 -39.60 19.26 12.62
CA LYS A 95 -39.80 18.23 11.59
C LYS A 95 -41.22 18.17 11.03
N GLU A 96 -42.25 18.62 11.74
CA GLU A 96 -43.64 18.56 11.23
C GLU A 96 -44.06 19.78 10.40
N ALA A 97 -43.36 20.91 10.51
CA ALA A 97 -43.66 22.12 9.72
C ALA A 97 -43.21 22.03 8.25
N VAL A 98 -42.25 21.15 7.93
CA VAL A 98 -41.72 20.96 6.57
C VAL A 98 -42.48 19.87 5.81
N ALA A 99 -43.04 18.88 6.53
CA ALA A 99 -43.87 17.84 5.90
C ALA A 99 -45.20 18.40 5.37
N GLY A 100 -45.79 19.39 6.06
CA GLY A 100 -47.05 20.01 5.62
C GLY A 100 -46.95 20.92 4.39
N HIS A 101 -45.75 21.37 4.00
CA HIS A 101 -45.57 22.23 2.82
C HIS A 101 -45.27 21.44 1.53
N LEU A 102 -44.88 20.17 1.62
CA LEU A 102 -44.61 19.32 0.46
C LEU A 102 -45.85 18.57 -0.02
N ASP A 103 -46.78 18.24 0.87
CA ASP A 103 -48.04 17.58 0.50
C ASP A 103 -49.04 18.55 -0.17
N ALA A 104 -48.90 19.87 0.04
CA ALA A 104 -49.71 20.88 -0.64
C ALA A 104 -49.22 21.22 -2.06
N LEU A 105 -48.04 20.73 -2.47
CA LEU A 105 -47.46 20.99 -3.80
C LEU A 105 -47.67 19.84 -4.79
N TRP A 106 -48.13 18.68 -4.32
CA TRP A 106 -48.37 17.49 -5.15
C TRP A 106 -49.78 17.40 -5.75
N ASP A 107 -50.74 18.20 -5.28
CA ASP A 107 -52.14 18.17 -5.75
C ASP A 107 -52.45 19.13 -6.93
N MET A 108 -51.44 19.67 -7.62
CA MET A 108 -51.64 20.65 -8.70
C MET A 108 -50.93 20.35 -10.03
N VAL A 109 -50.83 19.07 -10.42
CA VAL A 109 -50.58 18.69 -11.82
C VAL A 109 -51.52 17.56 -12.24
N GLY A 110 -52.68 17.97 -12.77
CA GLY A 110 -53.67 17.06 -13.31
C GLY A 110 -53.32 16.55 -14.71
N ARG A 111 -53.58 15.24 -14.88
CA ARG A 111 -54.16 14.56 -16.07
C ARG A 111 -53.32 14.53 -17.36
N ASN A 112 -52.80 13.34 -17.69
CA ASN A 112 -53.27 12.51 -18.83
C ASN A 112 -52.34 11.31 -19.03
N VAL A 113 -52.70 10.14 -18.49
CA VAL A 113 -52.19 8.85 -19.01
C VAL A 113 -53.35 7.86 -19.04
N VAL A 114 -53.70 7.44 -20.26
CA VAL A 114 -54.58 6.32 -20.55
C VAL A 114 -53.78 5.04 -20.34
N LEU A 115 -54.25 4.16 -19.46
CA LEU A 115 -53.68 2.83 -19.25
C LEU A 115 -54.26 1.86 -20.27
N GLU A 116 -53.44 1.42 -21.22
CA GLU A 116 -53.77 0.29 -22.09
C GLU A 116 -53.00 -0.95 -21.58
N LEU A 117 -53.74 -1.93 -21.06
CA LEU A 117 -53.23 -3.21 -20.58
C LEU A 117 -53.09 -4.18 -21.75
N ILE A 118 -51.85 -4.51 -22.15
CA ILE A 118 -51.59 -5.63 -23.05
C ILE A 118 -51.08 -6.81 -22.22
N SER A 119 -51.91 -7.84 -22.12
CA SER A 119 -51.59 -9.14 -21.50
C SER A 119 -50.95 -10.07 -22.51
N THR A 120 -49.76 -10.62 -22.19
CA THR A 120 -49.10 -11.67 -22.98
C THR A 120 -49.35 -13.05 -22.34
N LYS A 121 -50.45 -13.71 -22.72
CA LYS A 121 -50.54 -15.17 -22.66
C LYS A 121 -51.24 -15.71 -23.89
N ILE A 122 -50.55 -16.62 -24.57
CA ILE A 122 -51.01 -17.38 -25.72
C ILE A 122 -51.84 -18.57 -25.21
N HIS A 123 -53.01 -18.80 -25.81
CA HIS A 123 -53.52 -20.16 -26.03
C HIS A 123 -54.36 -20.22 -27.33
N PRO A 124 -54.41 -21.40 -27.99
CA PRO A 124 -54.82 -21.55 -29.38
C PRO A 124 -56.31 -21.88 -29.52
N SER A 125 -56.94 -21.47 -30.63
CA SER A 125 -57.65 -22.36 -31.57
C SER A 125 -58.63 -21.62 -32.50
N LYS A 126 -58.83 -22.24 -33.67
CA LYS A 126 -59.97 -22.21 -34.61
C LYS A 126 -60.04 -21.14 -35.72
N LYS A 127 -59.65 -21.64 -36.91
CA LYS A 127 -60.42 -21.78 -38.18
C LYS A 127 -61.05 -20.53 -38.85
N ASN A 128 -60.63 -20.39 -40.11
CA ASN A 128 -61.37 -19.96 -41.32
C ASN A 128 -61.91 -18.52 -41.37
N GLN A 129 -61.44 -17.73 -42.34
CA GLN A 129 -62.02 -17.70 -43.68
C GLN A 129 -61.13 -16.91 -44.65
N ALA A 130 -60.98 -17.46 -45.85
CA ALA A 130 -60.32 -16.86 -46.99
C ALA A 130 -61.11 -15.67 -47.54
N LYS A 131 -60.38 -14.64 -48.01
CA LYS A 131 -60.77 -13.86 -49.20
C LYS A 131 -59.53 -13.52 -50.01
N HIS A 132 -59.47 -14.12 -51.19
CA HIS A 132 -58.64 -13.72 -52.32
C HIS A 132 -59.00 -12.30 -52.75
N SER A 133 -58.00 -11.48 -53.01
CA SER A 133 -58.05 -10.52 -54.12
C SER A 133 -56.69 -10.53 -54.83
N ILE A 134 -56.75 -10.99 -56.07
CA ILE A 134 -55.68 -11.03 -57.05
C ILE A 134 -55.58 -9.63 -57.64
N PHE A 135 -54.39 -9.03 -57.64
CA PHE A 135 -54.05 -7.96 -58.58
C PHE A 135 -52.70 -8.31 -59.22
N LEU A 136 -52.79 -8.68 -60.50
CA LEU A 136 -51.67 -8.81 -61.42
C LEU A 136 -51.44 -7.45 -62.09
N GLY A 137 -50.19 -7.01 -62.14
CA GLY A 137 -49.76 -5.85 -62.92
C GLY A 137 -48.24 -5.72 -62.85
N GLY A 138 -47.56 -6.26 -63.86
CA GLY A 138 -46.10 -6.34 -63.90
C GLY A 138 -45.38 -5.06 -64.34
N GLY A 139 -44.06 -5.12 -64.27
CA GLY A 139 -43.15 -4.24 -65.01
C GLY A 139 -42.05 -3.60 -64.17
N GLY A 140 -40.79 -3.97 -64.45
CA GLY A 140 -39.61 -3.17 -64.09
C GLY A 140 -38.61 -3.84 -63.16
N ALA A 141 -37.78 -4.74 -63.71
CA ALA A 141 -36.56 -5.20 -63.06
C ALA A 141 -35.52 -4.06 -63.05
N GLY A 142 -35.46 -3.33 -61.94
CA GLY A 142 -34.26 -2.59 -61.55
C GLY A 142 -33.58 -3.40 -60.45
N GLU A 143 -32.34 -3.84 -60.68
CA GLU A 143 -31.48 -4.41 -59.63
C GLU A 143 -31.30 -3.37 -58.52
N ARG A 144 -32.15 -3.42 -57.51
CA ARG A 144 -31.87 -2.81 -56.21
C ARG A 144 -30.77 -3.66 -55.59
N ARG A 145 -29.55 -3.11 -55.50
CA ARG A 145 -28.57 -3.60 -54.53
C ARG A 145 -29.29 -3.79 -53.19
N PRO A 146 -29.20 -4.95 -52.53
CA PRO A 146 -29.82 -5.12 -51.22
C PRO A 146 -29.29 -4.01 -50.30
N ALA A 147 -30.19 -3.33 -49.60
CA ALA A 147 -29.81 -2.37 -48.58
C ALA A 147 -28.89 -3.08 -47.57
N PRO A 148 -27.81 -2.44 -47.07
CA PRO A 148 -26.91 -3.08 -46.12
C PRO A 148 -27.72 -3.59 -44.93
N GLU A 149 -27.61 -4.89 -44.67
CA GLU A 149 -28.29 -5.56 -43.57
C GLU A 149 -27.85 -4.89 -42.27
N LYS A 150 -28.78 -4.19 -41.60
CA LYS A 150 -28.47 -3.45 -40.38
C LYS A 150 -28.28 -4.43 -39.24
N VAL A 151 -27.04 -4.61 -38.80
CA VAL A 151 -26.73 -5.43 -37.62
C VAL A 151 -26.96 -4.59 -36.38
N ALA A 152 -27.69 -5.13 -35.40
CA ALA A 152 -27.79 -4.53 -34.08
C ALA A 152 -26.55 -4.90 -33.25
N LEU A 153 -25.79 -3.89 -32.82
CA LEU A 153 -24.77 -4.07 -31.78
C LEU A 153 -25.34 -3.61 -30.44
N ARG A 154 -24.94 -4.31 -29.39
CA ARG A 154 -25.24 -3.99 -27.99
C ARG A 154 -23.92 -3.72 -27.27
N ALA A 155 -23.81 -2.55 -26.65
CA ALA A 155 -22.72 -2.21 -25.76
C ALA A 155 -23.23 -2.23 -24.32
N ALA A 156 -22.63 -3.07 -23.47
CA ALA A 156 -22.87 -3.13 -22.04
C ALA A 156 -21.71 -2.44 -21.31
N LEU A 157 -22.03 -1.42 -20.51
CA LEU A 157 -21.06 -0.67 -19.71
C LEU A 157 -21.25 -1.04 -18.24
N THR A 158 -20.14 -1.27 -17.55
CA THR A 158 -20.10 -1.46 -16.09
C THR A 158 -19.44 -0.26 -15.43
N VAL A 159 -20.19 0.40 -14.55
CA VAL A 159 -19.77 1.58 -13.79
C VAL A 159 -19.80 1.26 -12.30
N ARG A 160 -18.82 1.78 -11.55
CA ARG A 160 -18.71 1.59 -10.09
C ARG A 160 -19.16 2.85 -9.34
N ARG A 161 -19.90 2.66 -8.24
CA ARG A 161 -20.38 3.75 -7.37
C ARG A 161 -19.27 4.29 -6.45
N LYS A 162 -19.25 5.62 -6.26
CA LYS A 162 -18.56 6.30 -5.14
C LYS A 162 -19.37 6.08 -3.85
N GLN A 163 -18.86 5.32 -2.86
CA GLN A 163 -19.61 4.90 -1.68
C GLN A 163 -19.75 5.98 -0.61
N LYS A 164 -18.85 6.99 -0.58
CA LYS A 164 -18.76 7.95 0.52
C LYS A 164 -19.45 9.30 0.25
N GLU A 165 -20.71 9.30 -0.15
CA GLU A 165 -21.58 10.44 0.13
C GLU A 165 -22.17 10.23 1.53
N ASP A 166 -22.13 11.28 2.34
CA ASP A 166 -22.41 11.30 3.76
C ASP A 166 -23.65 10.47 4.13
N ILE A 167 -23.65 9.79 5.29
CA ILE A 167 -24.81 9.03 5.80
C ILE A 167 -26.07 9.93 5.92
N LYS A 168 -25.90 11.25 5.84
CA LYS A 168 -26.97 12.26 5.75
C LYS A 168 -27.66 12.36 4.38
N GLU A 169 -27.10 11.80 3.30
CA GLU A 169 -27.68 11.79 1.94
C GLU A 169 -28.09 10.39 1.46
N ALA A 170 -28.12 9.40 2.37
CA ALA A 170 -28.67 8.08 2.12
C ALA A 170 -30.21 8.09 2.12
N VAL A 171 -30.80 8.81 1.18
CA VAL A 171 -32.17 8.57 0.71
C VAL A 171 -32.07 8.11 -0.75
N ALA A 172 -32.91 7.16 -1.13
CA ALA A 172 -32.86 6.37 -2.36
C ALA A 172 -32.72 7.10 -3.73
N GLY A 173 -32.66 8.44 -3.78
CA GLY A 173 -32.62 9.25 -5.00
C GLY A 173 -31.27 9.35 -5.73
N HIS A 174 -30.15 8.96 -5.12
CA HIS A 174 -28.83 9.14 -5.75
C HIS A 174 -28.50 8.12 -6.85
N LEU A 175 -29.04 6.90 -6.81
CA LEU A 175 -28.90 5.96 -7.92
C LEU A 175 -29.69 6.45 -9.13
N ASP A 176 -30.90 6.95 -8.93
CA ASP A 176 -31.71 7.52 -10.01
C ASP A 176 -30.99 8.75 -10.63
N ALA A 177 -30.33 9.60 -9.83
CA ALA A 177 -29.53 10.72 -10.33
C ALA A 177 -28.24 10.30 -11.08
N LEU A 178 -27.52 9.27 -10.61
CA LEU A 178 -26.35 8.71 -11.31
C LEU A 178 -26.76 7.97 -12.60
N TRP A 179 -27.95 7.39 -12.61
CA TRP A 179 -28.54 6.74 -13.79
C TRP A 179 -29.08 7.74 -14.80
N ASP A 180 -29.71 8.82 -14.34
CA ASP A 180 -30.04 9.99 -15.16
C ASP A 180 -28.77 10.65 -15.74
N MET A 181 -27.67 10.63 -14.98
CA MET A 181 -26.34 11.06 -15.44
C MET A 181 -25.84 10.20 -16.61
N VAL A 182 -25.79 8.87 -16.47
CA VAL A 182 -25.26 7.97 -17.52
C VAL A 182 -26.18 7.94 -18.75
N GLY A 183 -27.50 7.89 -18.54
CA GLY A 183 -28.52 7.66 -19.58
C GLY A 183 -28.75 8.78 -20.61
N ARG A 184 -28.15 9.96 -20.43
CA ARG A 184 -28.24 11.08 -21.39
C ARG A 184 -26.93 11.83 -21.62
N ASN A 185 -25.95 11.69 -20.73
CA ASN A 185 -24.74 12.51 -20.77
C ASN A 185 -23.46 11.73 -21.09
N VAL A 186 -23.51 10.39 -21.11
CA VAL A 186 -22.37 9.58 -21.57
C VAL A 186 -22.55 9.22 -23.03
N VAL A 187 -21.52 9.54 -23.82
CA VAL A 187 -21.47 9.26 -25.25
C VAL A 187 -20.34 8.28 -25.51
N LEU A 188 -20.65 7.21 -26.21
CA LEU A 188 -19.66 6.26 -26.73
C LEU A 188 -19.45 6.45 -28.23
N GLU A 189 -18.23 6.22 -28.66
CA GLU A 189 -17.84 6.31 -30.06
C GLU A 189 -16.91 5.14 -30.37
N LEU A 190 -17.40 4.20 -31.18
CA LEU A 190 -16.67 2.99 -31.58
C LEU A 190 -15.69 3.31 -32.69
N ILE A 191 -14.44 2.84 -32.53
CA ILE A 191 -13.35 3.08 -33.46
C ILE A 191 -12.89 1.76 -34.07
N SER A 192 -12.80 1.73 -35.39
CA SER A 192 -12.42 0.55 -36.18
C SER A 192 -10.92 0.30 -36.18
N THR A 193 -10.55 -0.98 -36.30
CA THR A 193 -9.15 -1.41 -36.51
C THR A 193 -8.61 -1.09 -37.91
N LYS A 194 -9.47 -0.79 -38.90
CA LYS A 194 -9.09 -0.44 -40.27
C LYS A 194 -9.34 1.04 -40.57
N ILE A 195 -8.53 1.62 -41.46
CA ILE A 195 -8.76 2.94 -42.06
C ILE A 195 -9.54 2.71 -43.36
N HIS A 196 -10.70 3.36 -43.54
CA HIS A 196 -11.43 3.36 -44.80
C HIS A 196 -11.13 4.65 -45.58
N PRO A 197 -10.67 4.58 -46.84
CA PRO A 197 -10.48 5.77 -47.66
C PRO A 197 -11.82 6.25 -48.22
N THR A 198 -12.26 7.47 -47.88
CA THR A 198 -13.31 8.17 -48.63
C THR A 198 -12.69 8.85 -49.86
N PRO A 199 -13.23 8.71 -51.08
CA PRO A 199 -12.52 9.15 -52.29
C PRO A 199 -12.51 10.66 -52.57
N PHE A 200 -13.18 11.52 -51.78
CA PHE A 200 -13.29 12.94 -52.11
C PHE A 200 -13.48 13.84 -50.88
N ALA A 201 -12.39 14.26 -50.23
CA ALA A 201 -12.28 15.53 -49.50
C ALA A 201 -10.80 15.86 -49.22
N PRO A 202 -10.34 17.12 -49.38
CA PRO A 202 -8.97 17.51 -49.09
C PRO A 202 -8.70 17.48 -47.57
N HIS A 203 -7.58 16.85 -47.22
CA HIS A 203 -7.19 16.45 -45.86
C HIS A 203 -7.07 17.60 -44.84
N GLY A 204 -7.71 17.42 -43.69
CA GLY A 204 -7.25 17.93 -42.40
C GLY A 204 -6.72 16.77 -41.53
N PRO A 205 -5.76 17.00 -40.61
CA PRO A 205 -5.27 15.94 -39.73
C PRO A 205 -6.36 15.61 -38.69
N GLY A 206 -6.99 14.42 -38.80
CA GLY A 206 -7.97 13.95 -37.81
C GLY A 206 -9.10 13.05 -38.32
N ASP A 207 -9.20 12.74 -39.62
CA ASP A 207 -10.31 11.94 -40.16
C ASP A 207 -10.11 10.42 -39.94
N GLN A 208 -10.16 9.98 -38.68
CA GLN A 208 -10.43 8.58 -38.32
C GLN A 208 -11.94 8.36 -38.34
N GLU A 209 -12.40 7.38 -39.11
CA GLU A 209 -13.84 7.16 -39.34
C GLU A 209 -14.51 6.49 -38.12
N ALA A 210 -14.82 7.29 -37.10
CA ALA A 210 -15.52 6.87 -35.90
C ALA A 210 -17.04 6.79 -36.11
N ASP A 211 -17.72 5.84 -35.45
CA ASP A 211 -19.18 5.67 -35.60
C ASP A 211 -19.95 6.86 -34.98
N ALA A 212 -21.19 7.10 -35.45
CA ALA A 212 -22.01 8.19 -34.94
C ALA A 212 -22.24 8.06 -33.42
N GLU A 213 -22.08 9.14 -32.67
CA GLU A 213 -22.21 9.18 -31.20
C GLU A 213 -23.36 8.29 -30.66
N TRP A 214 -23.02 7.38 -29.75
CA TRP A 214 -23.92 6.45 -29.07
C TRP A 214 -24.28 7.02 -27.69
N PRO A 215 -25.40 7.76 -27.56
CA PRO A 215 -25.91 8.09 -26.23
C PRO A 215 -26.33 6.79 -25.54
N VAL A 216 -25.85 6.58 -24.32
CA VAL A 216 -26.21 5.40 -23.53
C VAL A 216 -27.68 5.55 -23.10
N CYS A 217 -28.57 4.64 -23.49
CA CYS A 217 -29.95 4.64 -23.01
C CYS A 217 -30.06 3.96 -21.64
N PRO A 218 -30.81 4.49 -20.66
CA PRO A 218 -30.98 3.86 -19.37
C PRO A 218 -31.89 2.64 -19.50
N SER A 219 -31.31 1.46 -19.75
CA SER A 219 -32.00 0.19 -19.57
C SER A 219 -31.36 -0.55 -18.40
N ARG A 220 -32.18 -0.87 -17.39
CA ARG A 220 -31.75 -1.50 -16.15
C ARG A 220 -31.81 -3.01 -16.32
N THR A 221 -30.67 -3.64 -16.59
CA THR A 221 -30.55 -5.10 -16.61
C THR A 221 -29.60 -5.55 -15.50
N GLY A 222 -30.14 -6.10 -14.42
CA GLY A 222 -29.35 -6.90 -13.45
C GLY A 222 -29.07 -6.31 -12.07
N ALA A 223 -29.38 -5.04 -11.78
CA ALA A 223 -29.08 -4.48 -10.45
C ALA A 223 -30.04 -5.01 -9.34
N ARG A 224 -29.55 -5.94 -8.51
CA ARG A 224 -30.14 -6.23 -7.18
C ARG A 224 -29.89 -5.02 -6.27
N ARG A 225 -30.89 -4.64 -5.45
CA ARG A 225 -30.74 -3.55 -4.46
C ARG A 225 -29.54 -3.84 -3.55
N GLY A 226 -28.51 -2.99 -3.58
CA GLY A 226 -27.37 -3.05 -2.65
C GLY A 226 -26.00 -3.41 -3.26
N GLU A 227 -25.91 -3.72 -4.56
CA GLU A 227 -24.61 -4.04 -5.19
C GLU A 227 -23.82 -2.76 -5.60
N PRO A 228 -22.48 -2.74 -5.43
CA PRO A 228 -21.63 -1.58 -5.74
C PRO A 228 -21.34 -1.39 -7.24
N ARG A 229 -21.66 -2.41 -8.05
CA ARG A 229 -21.48 -2.45 -9.50
C ARG A 229 -22.81 -2.29 -10.21
N ALA A 230 -22.78 -1.55 -11.30
CA ALA A 230 -23.96 -1.18 -12.05
C ALA A 230 -23.68 -1.41 -13.54
N THR A 231 -24.42 -2.32 -14.17
CA THR A 231 -24.31 -2.60 -15.60
C THR A 231 -25.51 -2.02 -16.34
N THR A 232 -25.25 -1.23 -17.38
CA THR A 232 -26.27 -0.74 -18.32
C THR A 232 -25.91 -1.17 -19.73
N SER A 233 -26.91 -1.29 -20.60
CA SER A 233 -26.65 -1.61 -22.00
C SER A 233 -27.43 -0.71 -22.93
N CYS A 234 -26.79 -0.31 -24.03
CA CYS A 234 -27.43 0.35 -25.16
C CYS A 234 -27.35 -0.56 -26.38
N THR A 235 -28.45 -0.67 -27.12
CA THR A 235 -28.51 -1.42 -28.38
C THR A 235 -28.83 -0.45 -29.48
N ARG A 236 -28.03 -0.45 -30.55
CA ARG A 236 -28.30 0.38 -31.72
C ARG A 236 -28.05 -0.40 -33.01
N PRO A 237 -28.97 -0.34 -33.98
CA PRO A 237 -28.70 -0.83 -35.32
C PRO A 237 -27.62 0.06 -35.96
N SER A 238 -26.49 -0.54 -36.31
CA SER A 238 -25.45 0.14 -37.08
C SER A 238 -25.41 -0.43 -38.48
N SER A 239 -25.40 0.46 -39.47
CA SER A 239 -25.18 0.09 -40.87
C SER A 239 -23.68 0.01 -41.22
N ARG A 240 -22.79 0.36 -40.27
CA ARG A 240 -21.33 0.39 -40.47
C ARG A 240 -20.65 -0.93 -40.11
N TRP A 241 -21.24 -1.72 -39.22
CA TRP A 241 -20.68 -2.99 -38.77
C TRP A 241 -21.45 -4.15 -39.38
N THR A 242 -20.84 -4.81 -40.36
CA THR A 242 -21.29 -6.04 -41.00
C THR A 242 -20.41 -7.22 -40.56
N PRO A 243 -20.83 -8.49 -40.75
CA PRO A 243 -19.96 -9.66 -40.51
C PRO A 243 -18.61 -9.62 -41.26
N THR A 244 -18.51 -8.79 -42.30
CA THR A 244 -17.30 -8.55 -43.12
C THR A 244 -16.48 -7.32 -42.71
N SER A 245 -16.99 -6.51 -41.77
CA SER A 245 -16.33 -5.32 -41.24
C SER A 245 -15.18 -5.71 -40.30
N ALA A 246 -14.22 -4.79 -40.09
CA ALA A 246 -13.18 -5.00 -39.09
C ALA A 246 -13.79 -5.04 -37.68
N ASN A 247 -13.05 -5.48 -36.65
CA ASN A 247 -13.52 -5.42 -35.26
C ASN A 247 -13.31 -4.02 -34.65
N PRO A 248 -14.14 -3.61 -33.68
CA PRO A 248 -13.88 -2.41 -32.90
C PRO A 248 -12.62 -2.61 -32.07
N GLY A 249 -11.68 -1.67 -32.20
CA GLY A 249 -10.36 -1.74 -31.56
C GLY A 249 -10.21 -0.76 -30.40
N ALA A 250 -10.98 0.33 -30.40
CA ALA A 250 -11.03 1.31 -29.34
C ALA A 250 -12.45 1.90 -29.18
N ILE A 251 -12.72 2.48 -28.02
CA ILE A 251 -13.93 3.23 -27.70
C ILE A 251 -13.52 4.58 -27.11
N ALA A 252 -13.99 5.66 -27.71
CA ALA A 252 -13.92 6.99 -27.10
C ALA A 252 -15.17 7.23 -26.24
N VAL A 253 -14.95 7.72 -25.02
CA VAL A 253 -15.99 7.99 -24.02
C VAL A 253 -15.96 9.47 -23.68
N ALA A 254 -17.11 10.12 -23.85
CA ALA A 254 -17.30 11.51 -23.43
C ALA A 254 -18.31 11.57 -22.29
N ASN A 255 -17.92 12.20 -21.17
CA ASN A 255 -18.81 12.45 -20.04
C ASN A 255 -19.29 13.91 -20.04
N ARG A 256 -20.49 14.16 -20.58
CA ARG A 256 -21.10 15.50 -20.61
C ARG A 256 -21.73 15.92 -19.28
N HIS A 257 -21.65 15.07 -18.25
CA HIS A 257 -22.15 15.38 -16.91
C HIS A 257 -21.13 16.19 -16.11
N ASN A 258 -21.57 16.85 -15.04
CA ASN A 258 -20.71 17.68 -14.19
C ASN A 258 -19.84 16.89 -13.20
N ARG A 259 -20.10 15.60 -13.00
CA ARG A 259 -19.39 14.74 -12.04
C ARG A 259 -18.61 13.65 -12.78
N GLU A 260 -17.42 13.33 -12.28
CA GLU A 260 -16.66 12.15 -12.72
C GLU A 260 -17.33 10.84 -12.26
N PHE A 261 -17.07 9.76 -12.97
CA PHE A 261 -17.46 8.40 -12.56
C PHE A 261 -16.36 7.40 -12.91
N PHE A 262 -16.33 6.27 -12.23
CA PHE A 262 -15.37 5.20 -12.48
C PHE A 262 -15.94 4.18 -13.47
N LEU A 263 -15.33 4.10 -14.66
CA LEU A 263 -15.68 3.15 -15.71
C LEU A 263 -14.84 1.88 -15.53
N GLU A 264 -15.48 0.77 -15.20
CA GLU A 264 -14.81 -0.51 -14.97
C GLU A 264 -14.56 -1.23 -16.30
N SER A 265 -15.62 -1.45 -17.09
CA SER A 265 -15.50 -2.13 -18.38
C SER A 265 -16.60 -1.77 -19.37
N ILE A 266 -16.32 -2.03 -20.65
CA ILE A 266 -17.31 -2.02 -21.73
C ILE A 266 -17.23 -3.35 -22.49
N VAL A 267 -18.37 -3.97 -22.77
CA VAL A 267 -18.48 -5.19 -23.58
C VAL A 267 -19.39 -4.90 -24.77
N VAL A 268 -18.91 -5.14 -25.98
CA VAL A 268 -19.66 -4.94 -27.21
C VAL A 268 -19.98 -6.30 -27.83
N GLU A 269 -21.26 -6.60 -28.00
CA GLU A 269 -21.77 -7.88 -28.53
C GLU A 269 -22.77 -7.64 -29.69
N GLY A 270 -22.84 -8.56 -30.65
CA GLY A 270 -23.80 -8.49 -31.76
C GLY A 270 -23.49 -9.47 -32.88
N GLY A 271 -24.53 -9.92 -33.59
CA GLY A 271 -24.46 -11.00 -34.60
C GLY A 271 -23.64 -10.71 -35.86
N GLY A 272 -23.04 -9.52 -35.96
CA GLY A 272 -22.16 -9.13 -37.07
C GLY A 272 -20.72 -8.84 -36.67
N LEU A 273 -20.29 -9.19 -35.46
CA LEU A 273 -18.87 -9.10 -35.07
C LEU A 273 -18.12 -10.38 -35.47
N PRO A 274 -17.05 -10.29 -36.29
CA PRO A 274 -16.31 -11.46 -36.77
C PRO A 274 -15.72 -12.37 -35.68
N CYS A 275 -15.39 -11.83 -34.51
CA CYS A 275 -14.68 -12.55 -33.44
C CYS A 275 -15.48 -12.71 -32.14
N GLY A 276 -16.82 -12.56 -32.20
CA GLY A 276 -17.66 -12.60 -31.00
C GLY A 276 -17.60 -11.31 -30.18
N PRO A 277 -17.89 -11.35 -28.87
CA PRO A 277 -17.93 -10.15 -28.04
C PRO A 277 -16.54 -9.53 -27.88
N VAL A 278 -16.46 -8.21 -27.99
CA VAL A 278 -15.22 -7.44 -27.80
C VAL A 278 -15.24 -6.76 -26.44
N HIS A 279 -14.13 -6.92 -25.71
CA HIS A 279 -14.01 -6.50 -24.33
C HIS A 279 -13.04 -5.32 -24.19
N PHE A 280 -13.42 -4.34 -23.37
CA PHE A 280 -12.64 -3.15 -23.05
C PHE A 280 -12.51 -3.05 -21.53
N ALA A 281 -11.36 -3.46 -20.99
CA ALA A 281 -11.03 -3.27 -19.59
C ALA A 281 -10.57 -1.81 -19.40
N CYS A 282 -11.42 -0.98 -18.79
CA CYS A 282 -11.22 0.47 -18.76
C CYS A 282 -10.54 0.92 -17.46
N ASN A 283 -11.09 0.49 -16.32
CA ASN A 283 -10.61 0.77 -14.95
C ASN A 283 -10.05 2.18 -14.73
N SER A 284 -10.82 3.18 -15.14
CA SER A 284 -10.38 4.58 -15.11
C SER A 284 -11.50 5.52 -14.72
N TRP A 285 -11.12 6.63 -14.09
CA TRP A 285 -12.02 7.75 -13.83
C TRP A 285 -12.24 8.58 -15.09
N VAL A 286 -13.50 8.73 -15.50
CA VAL A 286 -13.89 9.53 -16.66
C VAL A 286 -14.33 10.92 -16.19
N GLN A 287 -13.49 11.92 -16.46
CA GLN A 287 -13.70 13.32 -16.08
C GLN A 287 -14.79 13.97 -16.92
N SER A 288 -15.40 15.04 -16.38
CA SER A 288 -16.37 15.84 -17.14
C SER A 288 -15.73 16.49 -18.35
N THR A 289 -16.41 16.53 -19.49
CA THR A 289 -15.97 17.28 -20.68
C THR A 289 -15.87 18.79 -20.44
N ARG A 290 -16.45 19.30 -19.34
CA ARG A 290 -16.29 20.70 -18.91
C ARG A 290 -14.91 20.95 -18.29
N GLU A 291 -14.35 19.94 -17.63
CA GLU A 291 -13.03 20.01 -16.99
C GLU A 291 -11.93 19.59 -17.95
N LEU A 292 -12.17 18.52 -18.71
CA LEU A 292 -11.25 17.97 -19.69
C LEU A 292 -11.97 17.81 -21.04
N PRO A 293 -11.79 18.72 -22.01
CA PRO A 293 -12.51 18.68 -23.29
C PRO A 293 -12.21 17.45 -24.16
N THR A 294 -11.17 16.69 -23.84
CA THR A 294 -10.77 15.49 -24.56
C THR A 294 -11.62 14.27 -24.17
N LYS A 295 -11.99 13.47 -25.16
CA LYS A 295 -12.68 12.18 -24.94
C LYS A 295 -11.66 11.17 -24.42
N GLY A 296 -12.00 10.43 -23.37
CA GLY A 296 -11.16 9.33 -22.89
C GLY A 296 -11.20 8.16 -23.88
N VAL A 297 -10.05 7.61 -24.25
CA VAL A 297 -9.96 6.52 -25.23
C VAL A 297 -9.58 5.23 -24.50
N PHE A 298 -10.37 4.17 -24.73
CA PHE A 298 -10.15 2.85 -24.15
C PHE A 298 -9.94 1.83 -25.26
N PHE A 299 -8.87 1.05 -25.17
CA PHE A 299 -8.55 0.03 -26.16
C PHE A 299 -9.16 -1.32 -25.80
N SER A 300 -9.38 -2.15 -26.82
CA SER A 300 -9.79 -3.55 -26.61
C SER A 300 -8.73 -4.29 -25.78
N ASN A 301 -9.13 -5.35 -25.08
CA ASN A 301 -8.22 -6.16 -24.27
C ASN A 301 -7.20 -6.98 -25.10
N LYS A 302 -7.27 -6.97 -26.43
CA LYS A 302 -6.29 -7.65 -27.29
C LYS A 302 -4.91 -6.95 -27.25
N PRO A 303 -3.82 -7.69 -26.97
CA PRO A 303 -2.48 -7.11 -26.96
C PRO A 303 -1.95 -6.88 -28.38
N TYR A 304 -1.15 -5.83 -28.54
CA TYR A 304 -0.45 -5.51 -29.78
C TYR A 304 0.94 -4.94 -29.50
N LEU A 305 1.97 -5.46 -30.17
CA LEU A 305 3.24 -4.75 -30.30
C LEU A 305 3.07 -3.47 -31.13
N PRO A 306 3.96 -2.46 -31.00
CA PRO A 306 3.87 -1.26 -31.82
C PRO A 306 3.79 -1.57 -33.33
N SER A 307 4.61 -2.51 -33.81
CA SER A 307 4.64 -2.98 -35.20
C SER A 307 3.34 -3.66 -35.66
N GLU A 308 2.63 -4.31 -34.75
CA GLU A 308 1.39 -5.06 -35.02
C GLU A 308 0.13 -4.21 -34.82
N THR A 309 0.28 -2.95 -34.39
CA THR A 309 -0.86 -2.08 -34.10
C THR A 309 -1.69 -1.86 -35.37
N PRO A 310 -3.00 -2.19 -35.34
CA PRO A 310 -3.88 -1.99 -36.48
C PRO A 310 -3.85 -0.54 -36.97
N PRO A 311 -3.85 -0.28 -38.30
CA PRO A 311 -3.70 1.07 -38.83
C PRO A 311 -4.68 2.09 -38.24
N GLY A 312 -5.93 1.70 -37.97
CA GLY A 312 -6.94 2.58 -37.37
C GLY A 312 -6.67 2.99 -35.91
N LEU A 313 -5.72 2.34 -35.23
CA LEU A 313 -5.40 2.59 -33.82
C LEU A 313 -4.05 3.29 -33.60
N ARG A 314 -3.21 3.44 -34.64
CA ARG A 314 -1.82 3.92 -34.48
C ARG A 314 -1.73 5.33 -33.94
N GLU A 315 -2.47 6.26 -34.52
CA GLU A 315 -2.48 7.66 -34.06
C GLU A 315 -3.12 7.79 -32.66
N LEU A 316 -4.11 6.96 -32.32
CA LEU A 316 -4.67 6.94 -30.96
C LEU A 316 -3.67 6.43 -29.94
N ARG A 317 -2.91 5.38 -30.29
CA ARG A 317 -1.83 4.83 -29.45
C ARG A 317 -0.78 5.89 -29.15
N GLU A 318 -0.32 6.61 -30.17
CA GLU A 318 0.66 7.69 -30.03
C GLU A 318 0.12 8.89 -29.24
N LYS A 319 -1.13 9.28 -29.51
CA LYS A 319 -1.80 10.39 -28.84
C LYS A 319 -1.99 10.12 -27.35
N GLU A 320 -2.48 8.94 -26.96
CA GLU A 320 -2.65 8.58 -25.55
C GLU A 320 -1.30 8.65 -24.81
N LEU A 321 -0.22 8.09 -25.38
CA LEU A 321 1.11 8.17 -24.76
C LEU A 321 1.63 9.60 -24.66
N LYS A 322 1.32 10.47 -25.62
CA LYS A 322 1.66 11.89 -25.54
C LYS A 322 0.90 12.58 -24.41
N ASP A 323 -0.40 12.29 -24.27
CA ASP A 323 -1.26 12.87 -23.24
C ASP A 323 -0.83 12.40 -21.84
N LEU A 324 -0.47 11.12 -21.68
CA LEU A 324 0.05 10.56 -20.42
C LEU A 324 1.43 11.15 -20.03
N ARG A 325 2.27 11.51 -21.00
CA ARG A 325 3.56 12.17 -20.74
C ARG A 325 3.41 13.63 -20.30
N GLY A 326 2.40 14.31 -20.82
CA GLY A 326 2.23 15.75 -20.67
C GLY A 326 3.38 16.55 -21.29
N ASP A 327 3.52 17.81 -20.88
CA ASP A 327 4.50 18.76 -21.41
C ASP A 327 5.69 19.05 -20.48
N GLY A 328 5.74 18.41 -19.31
CA GLY A 328 6.78 18.61 -18.29
C GLY A 328 6.66 19.91 -17.47
N THR A 329 5.66 20.74 -17.72
CA THR A 329 5.46 22.05 -17.07
C THR A 329 4.21 22.06 -16.20
N GLY A 330 3.92 23.15 -15.48
CA GLY A 330 2.67 23.34 -14.74
C GLY A 330 2.51 22.54 -13.44
N VAL A 331 1.54 22.96 -12.62
CA VAL A 331 1.11 22.29 -11.39
C VAL A 331 0.12 21.18 -11.76
N ARG A 332 0.30 19.98 -11.19
CA ARG A 332 -0.61 18.85 -11.42
C ARG A 332 -1.92 18.99 -10.65
N LYS A 333 -3.05 18.74 -11.32
CA LYS A 333 -4.39 18.71 -10.73
C LYS A 333 -4.76 17.27 -10.35
N LEU A 334 -5.63 17.09 -9.36
CA LEU A 334 -6.07 15.76 -8.91
C LEU A 334 -6.78 14.94 -10.00
N SER A 335 -7.31 15.58 -11.04
CA SER A 335 -7.93 14.93 -12.19
C SER A 335 -6.95 14.61 -13.33
N ASP A 336 -5.70 15.07 -13.27
CA ASP A 336 -4.70 14.82 -14.32
C ASP A 336 -4.25 13.35 -14.32
N ARG A 337 -4.02 12.81 -15.52
CA ARG A 337 -3.43 11.47 -15.76
C ARG A 337 -1.99 11.58 -16.30
N ILE A 338 -1.23 12.58 -15.80
CA ILE A 338 0.11 12.91 -16.32
C ILE A 338 1.21 12.29 -15.46
N TYR A 339 2.06 11.47 -16.07
CA TYR A 339 3.18 10.77 -15.44
C TYR A 339 4.48 11.46 -15.79
N ASP A 340 5.21 11.94 -14.78
CA ASP A 340 6.47 12.65 -14.98
C ASP A 340 7.36 12.56 -13.73
N TYR A 341 8.62 12.98 -13.84
CA TYR A 341 9.66 12.77 -12.83
C TYR A 341 10.03 14.04 -12.07
N ALA A 342 10.39 13.86 -10.81
CA ALA A 342 11.08 14.88 -10.04
C ALA A 342 11.98 14.24 -8.96
N THR A 343 12.93 15.00 -8.44
CA THR A 343 13.74 14.61 -7.29
C THR A 343 12.94 14.68 -5.98
N TYR A 344 13.43 14.07 -4.91
CA TYR A 344 12.85 14.22 -3.57
C TYR A 344 13.29 15.55 -2.96
N ASN A 345 12.71 16.64 -3.46
CA ASN A 345 12.87 18.00 -2.97
C ASN A 345 11.63 18.51 -2.20
N ASP A 346 10.66 17.62 -1.91
CA ASP A 346 9.39 17.91 -1.25
C ASP A 346 9.30 17.35 0.20
N LEU A 347 10.40 16.84 0.74
CA LEU A 347 10.47 16.27 2.10
C LEU A 347 10.67 17.32 3.19
N GLY A 348 11.40 18.40 2.88
CA GLY A 348 11.68 19.50 3.82
C GLY A 348 10.56 20.53 3.90
N ASN A 349 10.52 21.30 4.98
CA ASN A 349 9.64 22.47 5.13
C ASN A 349 10.43 23.69 5.63
N PRO A 350 11.32 24.26 4.79
CA PRO A 350 12.22 25.34 5.21
C PRO A 350 11.47 26.62 5.67
N ASP A 351 10.26 26.84 5.15
CA ASP A 351 9.40 27.98 5.54
C ASP A 351 8.90 27.89 6.99
N LYS A 352 8.84 26.67 7.56
CA LYS A 352 8.43 26.43 8.95
C LYS A 352 9.56 26.66 9.95
N GLY A 353 10.83 26.50 9.54
CA GLY A 353 11.98 26.62 10.43
C GLY A 353 13.23 25.86 9.94
N LYS A 354 14.39 26.22 10.49
CA LYS A 354 15.70 25.65 10.11
C LYS A 354 15.80 24.15 10.39
N GLU A 355 15.12 23.68 11.42
CA GLU A 355 15.03 22.28 11.83
C GLU A 355 14.28 21.39 10.84
N PHE A 356 13.48 21.99 9.94
CA PHE A 356 12.71 21.28 8.92
C PHE A 356 13.37 21.28 7.55
N ILE A 357 14.55 21.90 7.42
CA ILE A 357 15.35 21.85 6.20
C ILE A 357 15.86 20.42 5.98
N ARG A 358 15.69 19.91 4.76
CA ARG A 358 16.21 18.59 4.35
C ARG A 358 17.01 18.75 3.05
N PRO A 359 18.07 17.95 2.86
CA PRO A 359 18.76 17.91 1.57
C PRO A 359 17.83 17.32 0.50
N ILE A 360 18.04 17.76 -0.75
CA ILE A 360 17.37 17.16 -1.90
C ILE A 360 18.01 15.78 -2.13
N LEU A 361 17.17 14.74 -2.28
CA LEU A 361 17.63 13.42 -2.69
C LEU A 361 17.39 13.26 -4.19
N GLY A 362 18.45 12.89 -4.91
CA GLY A 362 18.52 12.88 -6.37
C GLY A 362 19.58 13.88 -6.87
N GLY A 363 20.37 13.45 -7.86
CA GLY A 363 21.52 14.16 -8.39
C GLY A 363 22.87 13.56 -7.93
N GLU A 364 23.98 14.12 -8.39
CA GLU A 364 25.31 13.53 -8.23
C GLU A 364 25.78 13.41 -6.77
N LYS A 365 25.43 14.37 -5.91
CA LYS A 365 25.90 14.40 -4.51
C LYS A 365 25.20 13.38 -3.60
N ILE A 366 23.92 13.13 -3.86
CA ILE A 366 23.03 12.28 -3.06
C ILE A 366 22.19 11.49 -4.07
N PRO A 367 22.77 10.46 -4.72
CA PRO A 367 22.07 9.71 -5.75
C PRO A 367 20.80 9.07 -5.16
N TYR A 368 19.69 9.18 -5.89
CA TYR A 368 18.40 8.67 -5.47
C TYR A 368 17.44 8.45 -6.65
N PRO A 369 16.56 7.43 -6.60
CA PRO A 369 15.50 7.28 -7.58
C PRO A 369 14.63 8.54 -7.71
N ARG A 370 14.08 8.78 -8.91
CA ARG A 370 13.09 9.83 -9.11
C ARG A 370 11.72 9.41 -8.57
N ARG A 371 10.88 10.40 -8.26
CA ARG A 371 9.49 10.24 -7.83
C ARG A 371 8.53 10.88 -8.82
N CYS A 372 7.23 10.65 -8.64
CA CYS A 372 6.17 11.30 -9.42
C CYS A 372 6.20 12.83 -9.24
N ARG A 373 6.31 13.57 -10.33
CA ARG A 373 6.28 15.04 -10.37
C ARG A 373 4.91 15.56 -9.95
N THR A 374 4.92 16.59 -9.13
CA THR A 374 3.72 17.28 -8.65
C THR A 374 3.65 18.73 -9.13
N GLY A 375 4.81 19.34 -9.42
CA GLY A 375 4.91 20.64 -10.08
C GLY A 375 4.44 21.81 -9.24
N ARG A 376 4.30 21.65 -7.91
CA ARG A 376 3.92 22.74 -7.00
C ARG A 376 5.02 23.81 -7.00
N PRO A 377 4.67 25.07 -6.65
CA PRO A 377 5.67 26.13 -6.56
C PRO A 377 6.75 25.79 -5.54
N PRO A 378 7.95 26.39 -5.68
CA PRO A 378 8.99 26.27 -4.66
C PRO A 378 8.55 26.90 -3.34
N THR A 379 9.28 26.57 -2.27
CA THR A 379 9.14 27.22 -0.95
C THR A 379 9.65 28.66 -0.99
N ASP A 380 9.09 29.53 -0.15
CA ASP A 380 9.45 30.96 -0.12
C ASP A 380 10.92 31.17 0.27
N THR A 381 11.45 30.29 1.12
CA THR A 381 12.82 30.36 1.64
C THR A 381 13.85 29.61 0.81
N ASN A 382 13.45 28.70 -0.08
CA ASN A 382 14.36 27.91 -0.92
C ASN A 382 13.75 27.56 -2.29
N MET A 383 14.27 28.19 -3.34
CA MET A 383 13.84 28.00 -4.73
C MET A 383 14.03 26.57 -5.26
N LEU A 384 14.87 25.75 -4.63
CA LEU A 384 15.12 24.37 -5.03
C LEU A 384 14.22 23.35 -4.31
N ALA A 385 13.58 23.75 -3.20
CA ALA A 385 12.67 22.90 -2.44
C ALA A 385 11.23 23.15 -2.90
N GLU A 386 10.48 22.08 -3.16
CA GLU A 386 9.07 22.17 -3.54
C GLU A 386 8.20 22.41 -2.30
N SER A 387 7.20 23.29 -2.42
CA SER A 387 6.24 23.58 -1.35
C SER A 387 5.51 22.31 -0.87
N ARG A 388 5.15 22.32 0.41
CA ARG A 388 4.54 21.18 1.10
C ARG A 388 3.02 21.17 0.95
N VAL A 389 2.45 19.96 0.92
CA VAL A 389 1.00 19.76 1.05
C VAL A 389 0.73 19.13 2.42
N GLU A 390 0.14 19.90 3.32
CA GLU A 390 -0.26 19.40 4.63
C GLU A 390 -1.68 18.82 4.62
N LYS A 391 -1.91 17.85 5.50
CA LYS A 391 -3.23 17.25 5.68
C LYS A 391 -4.22 18.30 6.21
N PRO A 392 -5.50 18.25 5.80
CA PRO A 392 -6.19 17.14 5.12
C PRO A 392 -6.09 17.11 3.59
N HIS A 393 -5.33 18.01 2.96
CA HIS A 393 -5.26 18.10 1.50
C HIS A 393 -4.55 16.88 0.89
N PRO A 394 -5.09 16.27 -0.18
CA PRO A 394 -4.46 15.15 -0.86
C PRO A 394 -3.23 15.60 -1.64
N ILE A 395 -2.19 14.76 -1.64
CA ILE A 395 -1.04 14.93 -2.52
C ILE A 395 -1.38 14.38 -3.90
N TYR A 396 -0.86 15.00 -4.97
CA TYR A 396 -1.10 14.55 -6.33
C TYR A 396 -0.41 13.22 -6.62
N VAL A 397 -1.18 12.32 -7.24
CA VAL A 397 -0.76 11.24 -8.13
C VAL A 397 -1.69 11.23 -9.35
N PRO A 398 -1.30 10.63 -10.48
CA PRO A 398 -2.22 10.43 -11.61
C PRO A 398 -3.55 9.84 -11.15
N ARG A 399 -4.68 10.36 -11.66
CA ARG A 399 -6.02 10.12 -11.08
C ARG A 399 -6.38 8.64 -10.86
N ASP A 400 -5.92 7.76 -11.75
CA ASP A 400 -6.20 6.32 -11.72
C ASP A 400 -5.30 5.55 -10.74
N GLU A 401 -4.22 6.17 -10.25
CA GLU A 401 -3.29 5.60 -9.27
C GLU A 401 -3.70 5.87 -7.82
N ALA A 402 -4.62 6.83 -7.61
CA ALA A 402 -5.13 7.17 -6.30
C ALA A 402 -5.90 6.00 -5.68
N PHE A 403 -5.78 5.83 -4.36
CA PHE A 403 -6.44 4.75 -3.65
C PHE A 403 -7.96 4.75 -3.89
N GLU A 404 -8.50 3.55 -4.10
CA GLU A 404 -9.94 3.35 -4.01
C GLU A 404 -10.44 3.56 -2.58
N GLU A 405 -11.73 3.83 -2.43
CA GLU A 405 -12.31 4.21 -1.12
C GLU A 405 -12.17 3.12 -0.04
N LEU A 406 -12.27 1.84 -0.42
CA LEU A 406 -12.07 0.70 0.49
C LEU A 406 -10.65 0.72 1.05
N LYS A 407 -9.66 0.81 0.15
CA LYS A 407 -8.24 0.93 0.50
C LYS A 407 -7.95 2.19 1.31
N GLN A 408 -8.51 3.34 0.92
CA GLN A 408 -8.40 4.60 1.66
C GLN A 408 -8.99 4.50 3.07
N GLY A 409 -10.11 3.78 3.23
CA GLY A 409 -10.75 3.49 4.51
C GLY A 409 -9.92 2.58 5.40
N ALA A 410 -9.44 1.45 4.84
CA ALA A 410 -8.54 0.51 5.51
C ALA A 410 -7.25 1.23 5.97
N PHE A 411 -6.62 1.99 5.08
CA PHE A 411 -5.43 2.79 5.37
C PHE A 411 -5.69 3.85 6.44
N SER A 412 -6.80 4.59 6.36
CA SER A 412 -7.16 5.61 7.36
C SER A 412 -7.42 5.00 8.74
N SER A 413 -8.05 3.82 8.80
CA SER A 413 -8.27 3.11 10.05
C SER A 413 -6.97 2.53 10.65
N GLY A 414 -6.10 1.94 9.82
CA GLY A 414 -4.77 1.50 10.23
C GLY A 414 -3.88 2.67 10.67
N ARG A 415 -4.02 3.83 10.02
CA ARG A 415 -3.34 5.07 10.41
C ARG A 415 -3.86 5.62 11.73
N LEU A 416 -5.16 5.60 11.98
CA LEU A 416 -5.72 5.96 13.28
C LEU A 416 -5.09 5.11 14.39
N ARG A 417 -4.94 3.80 14.17
CA ARG A 417 -4.20 2.91 15.09
C ARG A 417 -2.76 3.39 15.28
N ALA A 418 -1.97 3.62 14.23
CA ALA A 418 -0.58 4.12 14.36
C ALA A 418 -0.44 5.49 15.04
N VAL A 419 -1.32 6.45 14.75
CA VAL A 419 -1.30 7.77 15.41
C VAL A 419 -1.56 7.61 16.91
N LEU A 420 -2.50 6.75 17.31
CA LEU A 420 -2.73 6.43 18.72
C LEU A 420 -1.48 5.82 19.37
N HIS A 421 -0.70 5.03 18.62
CA HIS A 421 0.59 4.56 19.10
C HIS A 421 1.61 5.70 19.29
N THR A 422 1.74 6.65 18.36
CA THR A 422 2.65 7.80 18.53
C THR A 422 2.32 8.70 19.73
N LEU A 423 1.08 8.63 20.22
CA LEU A 423 0.61 9.36 21.39
C LEU A 423 0.89 8.64 22.71
N ILE A 424 1.41 7.41 22.70
CA ILE A 424 1.69 6.67 23.93
C ILE A 424 2.61 7.45 24.90
N PRO A 425 3.67 8.18 24.48
CA PRO A 425 4.41 9.04 25.40
C PRO A 425 3.54 10.09 26.13
N SER A 426 2.57 10.68 25.43
CA SER A 426 1.59 11.62 26.02
C SER A 426 0.54 10.91 26.90
N LEU A 427 0.19 9.66 26.57
CA LEU A 427 -0.68 8.81 27.40
C LEU A 427 0.02 8.36 28.69
N ILE A 428 1.31 8.05 28.64
CA ILE A 428 2.15 7.71 29.80
C ILE A 428 2.26 8.89 30.77
N ALA A 429 2.37 10.12 30.26
CA ALA A 429 2.41 11.33 31.07
C ALA A 429 1.14 11.52 31.94
N SER A 430 0.04 10.82 31.62
CA SER A 430 -1.22 10.85 32.39
C SER A 430 -1.29 9.81 33.51
N ILE A 431 -0.40 8.82 33.50
CA ILE A 431 -0.38 7.67 34.42
C ILE A 431 0.69 7.85 35.51
N SER A 432 1.83 8.47 35.20
CA SER A 432 2.92 8.73 36.16
C SER A 432 3.19 10.23 36.24
N ALA A 433 2.84 10.85 37.37
CA ALA A 433 3.06 12.28 37.60
C ALA A 433 4.55 12.64 37.81
N GLU A 434 5.46 11.66 37.86
CA GLU A 434 6.86 11.92 38.22
C GLU A 434 7.91 11.34 37.25
N THR A 435 7.59 10.45 36.31
CA THR A 435 8.55 10.01 35.27
C THR A 435 7.89 9.56 33.96
N HIS A 436 8.33 10.12 32.83
CA HIS A 436 7.87 9.80 31.47
C HIS A 436 8.33 8.40 30.93
N ASN A 437 8.55 7.41 31.82
CA ASN A 437 9.36 6.21 31.55
C ASN A 437 8.64 4.89 31.93
N PHE A 438 8.90 3.80 31.19
CA PHE A 438 8.46 2.46 31.58
C PHE A 438 9.35 1.91 32.70
N GLN A 439 8.76 1.63 33.87
CA GLN A 439 9.49 1.13 35.04
C GLN A 439 9.75 -0.38 35.00
N GLY A 440 9.04 -1.13 34.15
CA GLY A 440 9.26 -2.55 33.90
C GLY A 440 8.49 -3.07 32.68
N PHE A 441 8.84 -4.28 32.21
CA PHE A 441 8.22 -4.90 31.03
C PHE A 441 6.71 -5.09 31.15
N HIS A 442 6.19 -5.32 32.36
CA HIS A 442 4.74 -5.47 32.59
C HIS A 442 3.93 -4.23 32.18
N HIS A 443 4.48 -3.02 32.27
CA HIS A 443 3.82 -1.82 31.75
C HIS A 443 3.69 -1.83 30.21
N ILE A 444 4.65 -2.45 29.51
CA ILE A 444 4.59 -2.65 28.05
C ILE A 444 3.55 -3.74 27.75
N ASP A 445 3.55 -4.84 28.51
CA ASP A 445 2.58 -5.92 28.35
C ASP A 445 1.12 -5.46 28.53
N ASN A 446 0.87 -4.50 29.43
CA ASN A 446 -0.46 -3.96 29.69
C ASN A 446 -1.07 -3.25 28.48
N LEU A 447 -0.25 -2.78 27.53
CA LEU A 447 -0.71 -2.19 26.27
C LEU A 447 -1.55 -3.17 25.44
N TYR A 448 -1.24 -4.46 25.53
CA TYR A 448 -1.89 -5.53 24.76
C TYR A 448 -2.94 -6.29 25.57
N LYS A 449 -2.77 -6.40 26.89
CA LYS A 449 -3.67 -7.16 27.78
C LYS A 449 -4.87 -6.33 28.29
N GLU A 450 -4.59 -5.22 28.95
CA GLU A 450 -5.58 -4.46 29.71
C GLU A 450 -6.01 -3.18 28.97
N GLY A 451 -5.17 -2.66 28.07
CA GLY A 451 -5.39 -1.40 27.38
C GLY A 451 -5.11 -0.18 28.27
N LEU A 452 -5.01 1.00 27.64
CA LEU A 452 -4.79 2.27 28.32
C LEU A 452 -6.15 2.95 28.61
N ARG A 453 -6.44 3.23 29.89
CA ARG A 453 -7.57 4.07 30.30
C ARG A 453 -7.23 5.55 30.11
N LEU A 454 -7.92 6.22 29.19
CA LEU A 454 -7.79 7.66 28.97
C LEU A 454 -8.49 8.43 30.10
N LYS A 455 -7.76 9.17 30.95
CA LYS A 455 -8.38 10.06 31.95
C LYS A 455 -9.17 11.18 31.26
N LEU A 456 -10.37 11.49 31.76
CA LEU A 456 -11.33 12.47 31.20
C LEU A 456 -10.75 13.89 30.94
N GLY A 457 -9.66 14.30 31.58
CA GLY A 457 -9.05 15.64 31.37
C GLY A 457 -8.22 15.81 30.09
N LEU A 458 -7.78 14.71 29.46
CA LEU A 458 -7.01 14.75 28.20
C LEU A 458 -7.90 14.89 26.96
N GLN A 459 -9.20 14.69 27.14
CA GLN A 459 -10.18 14.69 26.08
C GLN A 459 -10.19 16.01 25.31
N GLU A 460 -10.29 17.16 25.99
CA GLU A 460 -10.37 18.46 25.31
C GLU A 460 -9.14 18.79 24.45
N HIS A 461 -7.94 18.48 24.94
CA HIS A 461 -6.68 18.83 24.27
C HIS A 461 -6.32 17.88 23.10
N LEU A 462 -6.76 16.61 23.15
CA LEU A 462 -6.68 15.66 22.04
C LEU A 462 -7.79 15.91 20.99
N PHE A 463 -9.00 16.29 21.42
CA PHE A 463 -10.12 16.56 20.51
C PHE A 463 -9.87 17.77 19.61
N GLN A 464 -9.17 18.79 20.09
CA GLN A 464 -8.81 19.95 19.27
C GLN A 464 -7.75 19.62 18.19
N LYS A 465 -6.93 18.59 18.37
CA LYS A 465 -5.83 18.25 17.43
C LYS A 465 -6.14 17.09 16.50
N ILE A 466 -7.11 16.22 16.83
CA ILE A 466 -7.41 15.03 16.03
C ILE A 466 -8.93 14.81 15.97
N PRO A 467 -9.60 15.24 14.88
CA PRO A 467 -11.05 15.08 14.68
C PRO A 467 -11.53 13.61 14.72
N LEU A 468 -10.62 12.66 14.48
CA LEU A 468 -10.93 11.23 14.32
C LEU A 468 -11.07 10.48 15.67
N VAL A 469 -10.65 11.07 16.80
CA VAL A 469 -10.77 10.45 18.14
C VAL A 469 -12.23 10.39 18.62
N GLN A 470 -13.11 11.26 18.12
CA GLN A 470 -14.55 11.23 18.41
C GLN A 470 -15.19 9.86 18.09
N LYS A 471 -14.75 9.19 17.01
CA LYS A 471 -15.29 7.87 16.62
C LYS A 471 -14.94 6.72 17.58
N ILE A 472 -13.85 6.85 18.35
CA ILE A 472 -13.41 5.80 19.28
C ILE A 472 -14.24 5.81 20.56
N GLN A 473 -14.72 7.00 20.95
CA GLN A 473 -15.54 7.18 22.15
C GLN A 473 -16.96 6.61 21.98
N GLU A 474 -17.45 6.51 20.74
CA GLU A 474 -18.74 5.89 20.44
C GLU A 474 -18.69 4.35 20.47
N SER A 475 -17.50 3.73 20.37
CA SER A 475 -17.35 2.26 20.22
C SER A 475 -16.72 1.54 21.41
N SER A 476 -16.07 2.24 22.33
CA SER A 476 -15.37 1.62 23.47
C SER A 476 -15.33 2.61 24.63
N GLU A 477 -15.59 2.16 25.86
CA GLU A 477 -15.68 2.93 27.11
C GLU A 477 -14.38 3.69 27.52
N GLY A 478 -13.72 4.41 26.60
CA GLY A 478 -12.50 5.17 26.83
C GLY A 478 -11.21 4.35 26.95
N MET A 479 -11.22 3.07 26.55
CA MET A 479 -10.10 2.14 26.69
C MET A 479 -9.44 1.81 25.35
N LEU A 480 -8.14 2.11 25.23
CA LEU A 480 -7.37 1.85 24.02
C LEU A 480 -6.52 0.58 24.17
N ARG A 481 -6.89 -0.50 23.49
CA ARG A 481 -6.22 -1.81 23.56
C ARG A 481 -5.61 -2.19 22.21
N TYR A 482 -4.39 -2.71 22.24
CA TYR A 482 -3.68 -3.18 21.04
C TYR A 482 -3.79 -4.69 20.86
N ASP A 483 -3.75 -5.13 19.59
CA ASP A 483 -3.71 -6.54 19.23
C ASP A 483 -2.38 -7.15 19.68
N THR A 484 -2.38 -8.35 20.27
CA THR A 484 -1.14 -8.97 20.76
C THR A 484 -0.25 -9.38 19.58
N PRO A 485 1.02 -8.93 19.50
CA PRO A 485 1.95 -9.32 18.43
C PRO A 485 2.18 -10.83 18.40
N SER A 486 2.28 -11.40 17.20
CA SER A 486 2.46 -12.84 16.97
C SER A 486 3.69 -13.42 17.68
N ILE A 487 4.77 -12.66 17.83
CA ILE A 487 5.98 -13.10 18.55
C ILE A 487 5.72 -13.42 20.04
N LEU A 488 4.66 -12.86 20.64
CA LEU A 488 4.28 -13.11 22.04
C LEU A 488 3.16 -14.14 22.19
N SER A 489 2.61 -14.64 21.07
CA SER A 489 1.35 -15.40 21.06
C SER A 489 1.46 -16.77 21.74
N LYS A 490 2.57 -17.48 21.55
CA LYS A 490 2.83 -18.80 22.17
C LYS A 490 3.73 -18.70 23.39
N ASP A 491 4.85 -17.98 23.30
CA ASP A 491 5.76 -17.71 24.42
C ASP A 491 6.06 -16.21 24.55
N LYS A 492 5.72 -15.64 25.70
CA LYS A 492 5.91 -14.21 26.01
C LYS A 492 7.38 -13.81 26.16
N PHE A 493 8.26 -14.76 26.39
CA PHE A 493 9.69 -14.53 26.59
C PHE A 493 10.55 -14.97 25.41
N ALA A 494 9.94 -15.43 24.30
CA ALA A 494 10.66 -15.88 23.11
C ALA A 494 11.68 -14.85 22.61
N TRP A 495 11.30 -13.57 22.58
CA TRP A 495 12.12 -12.45 22.12
C TRP A 495 13.42 -12.23 22.92
N LEU A 496 13.51 -12.72 24.16
CA LEU A 496 14.72 -12.59 24.98
C LEU A 496 15.80 -13.59 24.57
N ARG A 497 15.42 -14.71 23.96
CA ARG A 497 16.29 -15.85 23.74
C ARG A 497 17.27 -15.61 22.58
N ASP A 498 18.46 -16.18 22.69
CA ASP A 498 19.50 -16.06 21.67
C ASP A 498 19.17 -16.83 20.39
N ASP A 499 18.46 -17.95 20.50
CA ASP A 499 17.99 -18.73 19.36
C ASP A 499 16.97 -17.94 18.53
N GLU A 500 16.03 -17.23 19.17
CA GLU A 500 15.08 -16.37 18.46
C GLU A 500 15.75 -15.14 17.83
N PHE A 501 16.68 -14.51 18.55
CA PHE A 501 17.47 -13.40 18.00
C PHE A 501 18.23 -13.81 16.73
N ALA A 502 18.89 -14.98 16.75
CA ALA A 502 19.59 -15.49 15.57
C ALA A 502 18.64 -16.00 14.48
N ARG A 503 17.51 -16.63 14.83
CA ARG A 503 16.51 -17.09 13.87
C ARG A 503 15.92 -15.92 13.08
N GLN A 504 15.73 -14.76 13.70
CA GLN A 504 15.22 -13.57 13.00
C GLN A 504 16.14 -13.08 11.87
N ALA A 505 17.45 -13.40 11.91
CA ALA A 505 18.37 -13.07 10.81
C ALA A 505 18.06 -13.86 9.52
N VAL A 506 17.36 -15.00 9.61
CA VAL A 506 17.01 -15.86 8.47
C VAL A 506 15.50 -16.01 8.24
N ALA A 507 14.68 -15.68 9.23
CA ALA A 507 13.23 -15.89 9.21
C ALA A 507 12.44 -14.83 10.01
N GLY A 508 13.06 -13.67 10.22
CA GLY A 508 12.44 -12.50 10.85
C GLY A 508 11.91 -11.50 9.82
N ILE A 509 11.79 -10.24 10.24
CA ILE A 509 11.29 -9.13 9.41
C ILE A 509 12.31 -8.71 8.34
N ASN A 510 13.60 -8.85 8.66
CA ASN A 510 14.69 -8.41 7.78
C ASN A 510 15.66 -9.56 7.49
N PRO A 511 15.20 -10.64 6.84
CA PRO A 511 15.95 -11.88 6.71
C PRO A 511 16.94 -11.82 5.54
N VAL A 512 17.52 -10.65 5.23
CA VAL A 512 18.20 -10.37 3.95
C VAL A 512 19.64 -9.88 4.09
N ASN A 513 20.08 -9.59 5.31
CA ASN A 513 21.40 -8.98 5.58
C ASN A 513 22.44 -9.97 6.13
N ILE A 514 22.05 -11.22 6.39
CA ILE A 514 22.98 -12.23 6.87
C ILE A 514 23.84 -12.75 5.72
N GLU A 515 25.15 -12.79 5.95
CA GLU A 515 26.13 -13.27 4.98
C GLU A 515 26.99 -14.38 5.60
N ARG A 516 27.54 -15.26 4.76
CA ARG A 516 28.60 -16.17 5.20
C ARG A 516 29.88 -15.36 5.45
N LEU A 517 30.52 -15.58 6.59
CA LEU A 517 31.76 -14.88 6.93
C LEU A 517 32.90 -15.35 6.00
N GLN A 518 33.48 -14.43 5.23
CA GLN A 518 34.55 -14.74 4.27
C GLN A 518 35.96 -14.56 4.82
N VAL A 519 36.15 -13.61 5.73
CA VAL A 519 37.45 -13.25 6.30
C VAL A 519 37.28 -13.06 7.80
N PHE A 520 38.24 -13.53 8.59
CA PHE A 520 38.30 -13.32 10.02
C PHE A 520 39.68 -12.75 10.43
N PRO A 521 39.74 -11.70 11.26
CA PRO A 521 38.62 -10.89 11.75
C PRO A 521 37.88 -10.17 10.59
N PRO A 522 36.59 -9.80 10.76
CA PRO A 522 35.88 -8.99 9.76
C PRO A 522 36.62 -7.68 9.46
N VAL A 523 36.58 -7.21 8.22
CA VAL A 523 37.32 -6.02 7.76
C VAL A 523 36.37 -4.97 7.19
N SER A 524 36.52 -3.72 7.66
CA SER A 524 35.78 -2.55 7.15
C SER A 524 36.29 -2.10 5.79
N LYS A 525 35.38 -1.60 4.95
CA LYS A 525 35.69 -0.99 3.66
C LYS A 525 35.80 0.55 3.73
N LEU A 526 35.57 1.12 4.91
CA LEU A 526 35.66 2.56 5.13
C LEU A 526 37.12 3.03 5.11
N ASP A 527 37.34 4.30 4.77
CA ASP A 527 38.66 4.90 4.70
C ASP A 527 39.39 4.82 6.06
N PRO A 528 40.49 4.06 6.18
CA PRO A 528 41.21 3.91 7.43
C PRO A 528 41.81 5.22 7.96
N ALA A 529 42.09 6.18 7.09
CA ALA A 529 42.59 7.49 7.49
C ALA A 529 41.54 8.29 8.28
N ILE A 530 40.26 8.05 8.01
CA ILE A 530 39.13 8.73 8.66
C ILE A 530 38.66 7.93 9.88
N TYR A 531 38.52 6.61 9.73
CA TYR A 531 37.81 5.76 10.70
C TYR A 531 38.72 4.87 11.55
N GLY A 532 40.04 4.92 11.34
CA GLY A 532 41.02 4.09 12.04
C GLY A 532 41.25 2.73 11.38
N PRO A 533 41.96 1.80 12.04
CA PRO A 533 42.28 0.49 11.48
C PRO A 533 41.03 -0.25 10.97
N PRO A 534 41.08 -0.89 9.79
CA PRO A 534 39.93 -1.52 9.17
C PRO A 534 39.53 -2.84 9.84
N GLU A 535 40.44 -3.50 10.57
CA GLU A 535 40.20 -4.77 11.23
C GLU A 535 39.21 -4.63 12.41
N SER A 536 38.29 -5.60 12.51
CA SER A 536 37.39 -5.75 13.65
C SER A 536 38.17 -6.06 14.93
N SER A 537 37.63 -5.61 16.06
CA SER A 537 38.18 -5.92 17.39
C SER A 537 37.82 -7.34 17.88
N ILE A 538 37.05 -8.10 17.10
CA ILE A 538 36.72 -9.49 17.43
C ILE A 538 37.94 -10.37 17.16
N THR A 539 38.57 -10.89 18.21
CA THR A 539 39.67 -11.86 18.16
C THR A 539 39.18 -13.32 18.20
N GLU A 540 40.06 -14.26 17.85
CA GLU A 540 39.77 -15.70 17.94
C GLU A 540 39.42 -16.14 19.36
N THR A 541 40.07 -15.55 20.36
CA THR A 541 39.84 -15.86 21.79
C THR A 541 38.40 -15.58 22.22
N HIS A 542 37.72 -14.59 21.63
CA HIS A 542 36.32 -14.31 21.93
C HIS A 542 35.38 -15.41 21.44
N ILE A 543 35.69 -16.07 20.32
CA ILE A 543 34.75 -17.00 19.67
C ILE A 543 35.13 -18.48 19.82
N ALA A 544 36.40 -18.81 20.11
CA ALA A 544 36.89 -20.18 20.16
C ALA A 544 36.06 -21.11 21.07
N GLY A 545 35.61 -20.61 22.22
CA GLY A 545 34.76 -21.36 23.17
C GLY A 545 33.33 -21.66 22.66
N HIS A 546 32.95 -21.14 21.49
CA HIS A 546 31.61 -21.27 20.94
C HIS A 546 31.54 -22.06 19.63
N LEU A 547 32.67 -22.61 19.15
CA LEU A 547 32.78 -23.31 17.87
C LEU A 547 32.72 -24.84 17.96
N ASN A 548 32.24 -25.39 19.09
CA ASN A 548 32.15 -26.83 19.34
C ASN A 548 33.47 -27.60 19.10
N GLY A 549 34.61 -26.99 19.48
CA GLY A 549 35.94 -27.59 19.33
C GLY A 549 36.60 -27.37 17.98
N LEU A 550 35.93 -26.73 17.01
CA LEU A 550 36.54 -26.31 15.75
C LEU A 550 37.43 -25.08 15.95
N THR A 551 38.50 -25.00 15.17
CA THR A 551 39.24 -23.74 14.99
C THR A 551 38.41 -22.75 14.14
N VAL A 552 38.75 -21.47 14.20
CA VAL A 552 38.07 -20.44 13.38
C VAL A 552 38.18 -20.77 11.88
N GLN A 553 39.37 -21.14 11.42
CA GLN A 553 39.60 -21.49 10.01
C GLN A 553 38.76 -22.70 9.59
N GLN A 554 38.74 -23.78 10.38
CA GLN A 554 37.88 -24.95 10.10
C GLN A 554 36.40 -24.57 10.04
N ALA A 555 35.92 -23.73 10.96
CA ALA A 555 34.54 -23.26 10.96
C ALA A 555 34.21 -22.39 9.73
N MET A 556 35.17 -21.62 9.21
CA MET A 556 35.01 -20.87 7.95
C MET A 556 34.99 -21.79 6.72
N ASP A 557 35.91 -22.76 6.67
CA ASP A 557 36.04 -23.73 5.59
C ASP A 557 34.79 -24.63 5.48
N GLU A 558 34.25 -25.02 6.64
CA GLU A 558 32.98 -25.76 6.74
C GLU A 558 31.73 -24.87 6.56
N ALA A 559 31.90 -23.58 6.24
CA ALA A 559 30.81 -22.62 6.07
C ALA A 559 29.85 -22.51 7.28
N LYS A 560 30.40 -22.62 8.50
CA LYS A 560 29.65 -22.54 9.76
C LYS A 560 29.63 -21.15 10.39
N LEU A 561 30.42 -20.20 9.89
CA LEU A 561 30.43 -18.82 10.39
C LEU A 561 29.66 -17.87 9.48
N PHE A 562 28.79 -17.07 10.09
CA PHE A 562 27.93 -16.08 9.45
C PHE A 562 28.04 -14.74 10.16
N ILE A 563 27.70 -13.67 9.46
CA ILE A 563 27.78 -12.32 9.97
C ILE A 563 26.58 -11.49 9.53
N VAL A 564 26.09 -10.65 10.43
CA VAL A 564 25.28 -9.47 10.10
C VAL A 564 26.12 -8.24 10.43
N ASP A 565 26.49 -7.48 9.39
CA ASP A 565 27.41 -6.37 9.50
C ASP A 565 26.72 -5.03 9.19
N TYR A 566 26.42 -4.26 10.23
CA TYR A 566 25.90 -2.89 10.13
C TYR A 566 26.96 -1.83 10.37
N HIS A 567 28.22 -2.23 10.47
CA HIS A 567 29.28 -1.35 10.87
C HIS A 567 29.48 -0.21 9.88
N ASP A 568 29.73 -0.56 8.61
CA ASP A 568 30.05 0.42 7.57
C ASP A 568 28.82 1.28 7.22
N ALA A 569 27.61 0.75 7.41
CA ALA A 569 26.36 1.46 7.18
C ALA A 569 26.08 2.54 8.23
N TYR A 570 26.50 2.35 9.49
CA TYR A 570 26.23 3.30 10.59
C TYR A 570 27.41 4.19 10.94
N LEU A 571 28.64 3.68 10.92
CA LEU A 571 29.83 4.39 11.42
C LEU A 571 29.97 5.82 10.86
N PRO A 572 29.72 6.10 9.56
CA PRO A 572 29.80 7.45 9.00
C PRO A 572 28.75 8.44 9.55
N PHE A 573 27.68 7.95 10.17
CA PHE A 573 26.56 8.75 10.66
C PHE A 573 26.54 8.91 12.18
N LEU A 574 27.38 8.16 12.91
CA LEU A 574 27.28 8.08 14.37
C LEU A 574 27.54 9.41 15.09
N ASP A 575 28.47 10.24 14.63
CA ASP A 575 28.70 11.56 15.26
C ASP A 575 27.43 12.42 15.22
N ARG A 576 26.75 12.42 14.07
CA ARG A 576 25.51 13.16 13.88
C ARG A 576 24.35 12.57 14.67
N ILE A 577 24.24 11.24 14.71
CA ILE A 577 23.18 10.54 15.47
C ILE A 577 23.37 10.76 16.97
N ASN A 578 24.61 10.61 17.46
CA ASN A 578 24.94 10.69 18.88
C ASN A 578 24.97 12.13 19.41
N ALA A 579 25.13 13.12 18.54
CA ALA A 579 24.95 14.54 18.90
C ALA A 579 23.49 14.94 19.14
N ILE A 580 22.52 14.13 18.71
CA ILE A 580 21.09 14.41 18.94
C ILE A 580 20.71 14.02 20.37
N ASP A 581 20.11 14.95 21.10
CA ASP A 581 19.63 14.72 22.46
C ASP A 581 18.64 13.55 22.52
N GLY A 582 18.85 12.68 23.51
CA GLY A 582 18.03 11.48 23.70
C GLY A 582 18.23 10.38 22.65
N ARG A 583 19.23 10.48 21.77
CA ARG A 583 19.60 9.42 20.81
C ARG A 583 21.05 9.02 20.97
N LYS A 584 21.30 7.71 20.93
CA LYS A 584 22.62 7.09 20.91
C LYS A 584 22.59 5.83 20.05
N ALA A 585 23.68 5.52 19.38
CA ALA A 585 23.85 4.32 18.58
C ALA A 585 25.32 3.90 18.56
N TYR A 586 25.50 2.60 18.32
CA TYR A 586 26.76 2.01 17.90
C TYR A 586 26.63 1.54 16.46
N ALA A 587 27.77 1.36 15.81
CA ALA A 587 27.93 0.60 14.59
C ALA A 587 28.16 -0.87 15.00
N THR A 588 27.27 -1.77 14.61
CA THR A 588 27.27 -3.13 15.15
C THR A 588 27.73 -4.20 14.15
N ARG A 589 28.50 -5.19 14.60
CA ARG A 589 28.69 -6.48 13.91
C ARG A 589 28.25 -7.63 14.78
N THR A 590 27.58 -8.62 14.21
CA THR A 590 27.17 -9.83 14.93
C THR A 590 27.67 -11.06 14.19
N ILE A 591 28.44 -11.91 14.88
CA ILE A 591 28.88 -13.20 14.35
C ILE A 591 27.95 -14.30 14.87
N PHE A 592 27.57 -15.21 13.97
CA PHE A 592 26.78 -16.38 14.26
C PHE A 592 27.54 -17.66 13.91
N PHE A 593 27.33 -18.70 14.69
CA PHE A 593 27.77 -20.06 14.42
C PHE A 593 26.59 -20.93 14.03
N LEU A 594 26.73 -21.70 12.96
CA LEU A 594 25.77 -22.70 12.53
C LEU A 594 25.99 -24.00 13.28
N THR A 595 25.00 -24.38 14.10
CA THR A 595 25.03 -25.61 14.87
C THR A 595 24.75 -26.84 14.02
N GLU A 596 25.12 -28.02 14.51
CA GLU A 596 24.78 -29.31 13.88
C GLU A 596 23.26 -29.53 13.76
N ALA A 597 22.48 -28.89 14.65
CA ALA A 597 21.03 -28.91 14.60
C ALA A 597 20.44 -28.05 13.46
N GLY A 598 21.29 -27.37 12.67
CA GLY A 598 20.87 -26.50 11.57
C GLY A 598 20.36 -25.13 12.00
N THR A 599 20.54 -24.74 13.27
CA THR A 599 20.14 -23.41 13.77
C THR A 599 21.34 -22.50 13.97
N LEU A 600 21.12 -21.20 13.84
CA LEU A 600 22.12 -20.18 14.11
C LEU A 600 22.19 -19.87 15.62
N LYS A 601 23.41 -19.69 16.13
CA LYS A 601 23.69 -19.24 17.48
C LYS A 601 24.52 -17.95 17.41
N PRO A 602 24.11 -16.86 18.07
CA PRO A 602 24.95 -15.66 18.15
C PRO A 602 26.14 -15.93 19.09
N ILE A 603 27.36 -15.60 18.65
CA ILE A 603 28.59 -15.91 19.40
C ILE A 603 29.44 -14.68 19.75
N ALA A 604 29.26 -13.56 19.06
CA ALA A 604 29.92 -12.30 19.38
C ALA A 604 29.14 -11.11 18.81
N ILE A 605 29.13 -9.99 19.54
CA ILE A 605 28.65 -8.69 19.08
C ILE A 605 29.74 -7.65 19.30
N GLU A 606 30.15 -6.97 18.23
CA GLU A 606 31.02 -5.80 18.29
C GLU A 606 30.17 -4.52 18.26
N LEU A 607 30.40 -3.63 19.22
CA LEU A 607 29.81 -2.30 19.30
C LEU A 607 30.90 -1.25 19.09
N SER A 608 30.87 -0.57 17.96
CA SER A 608 31.89 0.41 17.58
C SER A 608 31.37 1.84 17.55
N LEU A 609 32.21 2.79 17.92
CA LEU A 609 32.01 4.24 17.77
C LEU A 609 33.05 4.81 16.80
N PRO A 610 32.86 5.98 16.19
CA PRO A 610 33.91 6.62 15.41
C PRO A 610 35.09 7.04 16.31
N PRO A 611 36.32 7.13 15.78
CA PRO A 611 37.46 7.61 16.54
C PRO A 611 37.28 9.10 16.90
N ALA A 612 37.78 9.52 18.06
CA ALA A 612 37.66 10.92 18.49
C ALA A 612 38.43 11.89 17.59
N LYS A 613 39.54 11.42 16.99
CA LYS A 613 40.29 12.11 15.95
C LYS A 613 40.70 11.15 14.84
N PRO A 614 40.86 11.63 13.59
CA PRO A 614 41.42 10.82 12.51
C PRO A 614 42.77 10.21 12.91
N GLY A 615 42.93 8.91 12.68
CA GLY A 615 44.16 8.15 13.00
C GLY A 615 44.28 7.65 14.45
N GLU A 616 43.38 8.02 15.37
CA GLU A 616 43.33 7.41 16.70
C GLU A 616 42.64 6.03 16.65
N PRO A 617 43.01 5.09 17.56
CA PRO A 617 42.32 3.81 17.65
C PRO A 617 40.86 4.03 18.04
N ARG A 618 40.02 3.24 17.40
CA ARG A 618 38.60 3.41 17.49
C ARG A 618 38.04 2.74 18.76
N PRO A 619 37.17 3.41 19.55
CA PRO A 619 36.58 2.78 20.71
C PRO A 619 35.56 1.72 20.27
N SER A 620 35.84 0.47 20.63
CA SER A 620 34.98 -0.68 20.41
C SER A 620 34.84 -1.51 21.69
N LYS A 621 33.70 -2.18 21.85
CA LYS A 621 33.47 -3.19 22.89
C LYS A 621 32.98 -4.46 22.21
N VAL A 622 33.63 -5.59 22.47
CA VAL A 622 33.20 -6.91 22.00
C VAL A 622 32.55 -7.65 23.15
N LEU A 623 31.30 -8.06 22.97
CA LEU A 623 30.59 -8.87 23.93
C LEU A 623 30.37 -10.28 23.38
N THR A 624 30.44 -11.27 24.27
CA THR A 624 30.18 -12.69 23.98
C THR A 624 28.99 -13.18 24.82
N PRO A 625 28.40 -14.34 24.49
CA PRO A 625 27.37 -14.97 25.30
C PRO A 625 27.73 -15.02 26.80
N PRO A 626 26.76 -14.76 27.69
CA PRO A 626 27.03 -14.47 29.09
C PRO A 626 27.34 -15.71 29.92
N TYR A 627 28.08 -15.52 31.02
CA TYR A 627 28.38 -16.55 32.03
C TYR A 627 27.99 -16.12 33.46
N ASP A 628 27.63 -14.85 33.66
CA ASP A 628 27.16 -14.30 34.93
C ASP A 628 26.00 -13.30 34.72
N ALA A 629 25.45 -12.75 35.81
CA ALA A 629 24.32 -11.83 35.73
C ALA A 629 24.66 -10.51 35.03
N THR A 630 25.86 -9.96 35.22
CA THR A 630 26.28 -8.67 34.66
C THR A 630 26.48 -8.77 33.15
N SER A 631 27.24 -9.79 32.71
CA SER A 631 27.44 -10.14 31.31
C SER A 631 26.12 -10.44 30.61
N ASN A 632 25.15 -11.05 31.30
CA ASN A 632 23.81 -11.29 30.73
C ASN A 632 23.08 -9.98 30.39
N TRP A 633 23.10 -8.98 31.28
CA TRP A 633 22.50 -7.68 31.00
C TRP A 633 23.22 -6.93 29.89
N LEU A 634 24.56 -6.96 29.88
CA LEU A 634 25.35 -6.33 28.81
C LEU A 634 25.08 -6.98 27.45
N TRP A 635 24.99 -8.32 27.40
CA TRP A 635 24.63 -9.08 26.20
C TRP A 635 23.24 -8.71 25.68
N MET A 636 22.25 -8.62 26.57
CA MET A 636 20.90 -8.16 26.20
C MET A 636 20.89 -6.75 25.62
N LEU A 637 21.67 -5.83 26.20
CA LEU A 637 21.80 -4.46 25.67
C LEU A 637 22.51 -4.43 24.32
N ALA A 638 23.54 -5.25 24.11
CA ALA A 638 24.21 -5.38 22.82
C ALA A 638 23.24 -5.90 21.74
N LYS A 639 22.43 -6.93 22.03
CA LYS A 639 21.36 -7.38 21.12
C LYS A 639 20.37 -6.26 20.81
N ALA A 640 19.97 -5.45 21.80
CA ALA A 640 19.08 -4.32 21.57
C ALA A 640 19.70 -3.25 20.62
N HIS A 641 20.99 -2.98 20.73
CA HIS A 641 21.70 -2.11 19.78
C HIS A 641 21.72 -2.70 18.36
N VAL A 642 21.99 -4.00 18.22
CA VAL A 642 21.94 -4.70 16.91
C VAL A 642 20.53 -4.63 16.33
N SER A 643 19.50 -4.97 17.10
CA SER A 643 18.10 -4.90 16.66
C SER A 643 17.68 -3.49 16.26
N SER A 644 18.24 -2.46 16.89
CA SER A 644 17.99 -1.06 16.51
C SER A 644 18.67 -0.68 15.19
N ASN A 645 19.92 -1.12 14.98
CA ASN A 645 20.60 -0.98 13.69
C ASN A 645 19.83 -1.71 12.57
N ASP A 646 19.41 -2.95 12.82
CA ASP A 646 18.60 -3.77 11.92
C ASP A 646 17.28 -3.09 11.56
N ALA A 647 16.58 -2.52 12.53
CA ALA A 647 15.33 -1.81 12.31
C ALA A 647 15.51 -0.60 11.36
N GLY A 648 16.58 0.17 11.52
CA GLY A 648 16.87 1.31 10.63
C GLY A 648 17.20 0.89 9.20
N VAL A 649 18.07 -0.12 9.03
CA VAL A 649 18.43 -0.64 7.70
C VAL A 649 17.23 -1.29 7.02
N HIS A 650 16.47 -2.08 7.75
CA HIS A 650 15.23 -2.67 7.27
C HIS A 650 14.28 -1.61 6.73
N GLN A 651 13.92 -0.61 7.54
CA GLN A 651 12.89 0.36 7.18
C GLN A 651 13.31 1.27 6.02
N LEU A 652 14.54 1.80 6.05
CA LEU A 652 14.97 2.79 5.07
C LEU A 652 15.59 2.18 3.82
N VAL A 653 16.35 1.09 3.96
CA VAL A 653 17.14 0.53 2.86
C VAL A 653 16.38 -0.62 2.21
N ASN A 654 16.11 -1.68 2.97
CA ASN A 654 15.54 -2.90 2.38
C ASN A 654 14.06 -2.74 2.02
N HIS A 655 13.29 -2.05 2.86
CA HIS A 655 11.88 -1.78 2.63
C HIS A 655 11.71 -0.56 1.74
N TRP A 656 11.92 0.66 2.26
CA TRP A 656 11.64 1.88 1.49
C TRP A 656 12.47 2.02 0.20
N LEU A 657 13.81 1.99 0.28
CA LEU A 657 14.64 2.26 -0.91
C LEU A 657 14.56 1.13 -1.94
N ARG A 658 14.78 -0.12 -1.53
CA ARG A 658 14.91 -1.28 -2.43
C ARG A 658 13.57 -1.81 -2.97
N THR A 659 12.42 -1.43 -2.39
CA THR A 659 11.10 -1.72 -2.99
C THR A 659 10.42 -0.43 -3.44
N HIS A 660 9.88 0.37 -2.51
CA HIS A 660 9.03 1.54 -2.82
C HIS A 660 9.68 2.53 -3.79
N ALA A 661 10.83 3.10 -3.41
CA ALA A 661 11.48 4.15 -4.19
C ALA A 661 12.08 3.60 -5.49
N THR A 662 12.52 2.34 -5.50
CA THR A 662 13.11 1.72 -6.71
C THR A 662 12.07 1.40 -7.77
N MET A 663 10.86 0.98 -7.38
CA MET A 663 9.79 0.62 -8.30
C MET A 663 9.10 1.83 -8.94
N GLU A 664 8.95 2.95 -8.21
CA GLU A 664 8.24 4.15 -8.68
C GLU A 664 8.72 4.65 -10.06
N PRO A 665 10.03 4.77 -10.37
CA PRO A 665 10.49 5.14 -11.70
C PRO A 665 10.08 4.20 -12.85
N PHE A 666 10.05 2.88 -12.61
CA PHE A 666 9.67 1.90 -13.63
C PHE A 666 8.18 1.99 -13.96
N ILE A 667 7.35 2.29 -12.95
CA ILE A 667 5.91 2.54 -13.11
C ILE A 667 5.70 3.80 -13.95
N LEU A 668 6.35 4.91 -13.56
CA LEU A 668 6.26 6.16 -14.31
C LEU A 668 6.67 5.96 -15.79
N ALA A 669 7.79 5.26 -16.04
CA ALA A 669 8.24 5.00 -17.40
C ALA A 669 7.25 4.13 -18.18
N ALA A 670 6.64 3.13 -17.53
CA ALA A 670 5.71 2.21 -18.19
C ALA A 670 4.48 2.95 -18.73
N HIS A 671 3.87 3.82 -17.91
CA HIS A 671 2.73 4.64 -18.36
C HIS A 671 3.13 5.70 -19.40
N ARG A 672 4.39 6.12 -19.44
CA ARG A 672 4.89 7.13 -20.39
C ARG A 672 5.27 6.58 -21.76
N HIS A 673 5.66 5.31 -21.84
CA HIS A 673 6.22 4.73 -23.07
C HIS A 673 5.44 3.55 -23.63
N MET A 674 4.75 2.77 -22.79
CA MET A 674 4.04 1.57 -23.25
C MET A 674 2.54 1.81 -23.26
N SER A 675 1.90 1.56 -24.40
CA SER A 675 0.44 1.63 -24.51
C SER A 675 -0.25 0.60 -23.59
N ALA A 676 -1.49 0.86 -23.18
CA ALA A 676 -2.33 -0.14 -22.50
C ALA A 676 -2.55 -1.44 -23.32
N MET A 677 -2.33 -1.38 -24.65
CA MET A 677 -2.33 -2.55 -25.53
C MET A 677 -1.01 -3.33 -25.51
N HIS A 678 0.08 -2.74 -25.01
CA HIS A 678 1.40 -3.35 -25.05
C HIS A 678 1.44 -4.60 -24.14
N PRO A 679 1.92 -5.76 -24.62
CA PRO A 679 1.91 -7.00 -23.84
C PRO A 679 2.69 -6.85 -22.53
N ILE A 680 3.87 -6.23 -22.56
CA ILE A 680 4.67 -5.99 -21.35
C ILE A 680 3.98 -5.02 -20.36
N PHE A 681 3.22 -4.03 -20.83
CA PHE A 681 2.42 -3.19 -19.93
C PHE A 681 1.34 -4.02 -19.23
N LYS A 682 0.60 -4.87 -19.97
CA LYS A 682 -0.41 -5.76 -19.40
C LYS A 682 0.18 -6.77 -18.41
N LEU A 683 1.39 -7.26 -18.64
CA LEU A 683 2.10 -8.14 -17.70
C LEU A 683 2.37 -7.43 -16.38
N LEU A 684 2.90 -6.20 -16.45
CA LEU A 684 3.37 -5.43 -15.30
C LEU A 684 2.27 -4.67 -14.55
N HIS A 685 1.19 -4.27 -15.21
CA HIS A 685 0.13 -3.40 -14.66
C HIS A 685 -0.39 -3.84 -13.27
N PRO A 686 -0.69 -5.14 -13.01
CA PRO A 686 -1.11 -5.59 -11.68
C PRO A 686 -0.05 -5.35 -10.58
N HIS A 687 1.23 -5.33 -10.96
CA HIS A 687 2.37 -5.12 -10.07
C HIS A 687 2.67 -3.63 -9.81
N MET A 688 1.95 -2.72 -10.45
CA MET A 688 2.07 -1.27 -10.27
C MET A 688 1.04 -0.71 -9.29
N ARG A 689 -0.11 -1.39 -9.18
CA ARG A 689 -1.32 -0.98 -8.43
C ARG A 689 -0.97 -0.31 -7.10
N TYR A 690 -1.40 0.94 -6.94
CA TYR A 690 -1.30 1.77 -5.73
C TYR A 690 0.11 2.19 -5.26
N THR A 691 1.18 1.79 -5.95
CA THR A 691 2.55 2.10 -5.51
C THR A 691 2.81 3.62 -5.49
N LEU A 692 2.30 4.36 -6.47
CA LEU A 692 2.49 5.81 -6.53
C LEU A 692 1.78 6.54 -5.39
N GLU A 693 0.55 6.15 -5.07
CA GLU A 693 -0.25 6.76 -3.98
C GLU A 693 0.40 6.50 -2.61
N ILE A 694 0.79 5.25 -2.31
CA ILE A 694 1.42 4.96 -1.01
C ILE A 694 2.76 5.70 -0.86
N ASN A 695 3.55 5.81 -1.94
CA ASN A 695 4.79 6.58 -1.93
C ASN A 695 4.54 8.07 -1.74
N ALA A 696 3.53 8.64 -2.40
CA ALA A 696 3.15 10.04 -2.23
C ALA A 696 2.69 10.33 -0.79
N LEU A 697 1.87 9.46 -0.21
CA LEU A 697 1.43 9.55 1.19
C LEU A 697 2.60 9.41 2.17
N ALA A 698 3.58 8.56 1.87
CA ALA A 698 4.81 8.43 2.65
C ALA A 698 5.65 9.71 2.59
N ARG A 699 5.83 10.32 1.40
CA ARG A 699 6.45 11.66 1.27
C ARG A 699 5.67 12.73 2.01
N GLN A 700 4.34 12.63 2.05
CA GLN A 700 3.50 13.60 2.74
C GLN A 700 3.60 13.47 4.27
N SER A 701 3.72 12.26 4.83
CA SER A 701 3.47 12.06 6.27
C SER A 701 4.43 11.12 7.02
N LEU A 702 5.26 10.35 6.32
CA LEU A 702 6.12 9.34 6.94
C LEU A 702 7.58 9.76 6.95
N ILE A 703 8.13 10.09 5.78
CA ILE A 703 9.55 10.40 5.57
C ILE A 703 9.83 11.90 5.40
N ASN A 704 8.82 12.76 5.59
CA ASN A 704 8.99 14.21 5.60
C ASN A 704 9.71 14.70 6.86
N ALA A 705 10.07 15.98 6.89
CA ALA A 705 10.80 16.59 8.00
C ALA A 705 10.09 16.52 9.36
N ASP A 706 8.76 16.58 9.35
CA ASP A 706 7.88 16.37 10.52
C ASP A 706 7.50 14.88 10.72
N GLY A 707 7.85 14.02 9.77
CA GLY A 707 7.54 12.59 9.77
C GLY A 707 8.43 11.83 10.75
N GLY A 708 7.89 10.78 11.35
CA GLY A 708 8.55 10.08 12.47
C GLY A 708 9.76 9.21 12.10
N SER A 709 10.19 9.14 10.84
CA SER A 709 11.19 8.17 10.39
C SER A 709 12.54 8.36 11.09
N CYS A 710 13.02 7.29 11.72
CA CYS A 710 14.25 7.27 12.52
C CYS A 710 15.41 6.67 11.71
N CYS A 711 16.53 7.40 11.72
CA CYS A 711 17.91 6.92 11.53
C CYS A 711 18.30 6.50 10.10
N GLY A 712 19.06 7.36 9.43
CA GLY A 712 19.60 7.18 8.08
C GLY A 712 20.69 6.11 7.98
N GLY A 713 20.70 5.42 6.85
CA GLY A 713 21.78 4.58 6.34
C GLY A 713 21.59 4.38 4.84
N ARG A 714 22.70 4.33 4.09
CA ARG A 714 22.75 3.99 2.66
C ARG A 714 23.72 2.82 2.48
N ASP A 715 23.48 2.06 1.41
CA ASP A 715 24.28 0.97 0.87
C ASP A 715 24.23 -0.35 1.65
N ALA A 716 23.51 -1.32 1.08
CA ALA A 716 23.69 -2.73 1.34
C ALA A 716 24.21 -3.40 0.05
N ALA A 717 25.19 -4.27 0.20
CA ALA A 717 25.89 -4.98 -0.87
C ALA A 717 24.95 -5.93 -1.66
N PRO A 718 25.35 -6.37 -2.86
CA PRO A 718 24.61 -7.37 -3.63
C PRO A 718 24.59 -8.73 -2.95
N TRP A 719 23.43 -9.37 -3.06
CA TRP A 719 23.09 -10.70 -2.58
C TRP A 719 24.19 -11.74 -2.85
N ARG A 720 24.74 -12.34 -1.80
CA ARG A 720 25.48 -13.62 -1.91
C ARG A 720 24.74 -14.65 -1.09
N GLN A 721 24.14 -15.60 -1.80
CA GLN A 721 23.34 -16.66 -1.23
C GLN A 721 24.22 -17.53 -0.33
N ALA A 722 23.97 -17.49 0.97
CA ALA A 722 24.59 -18.43 1.89
C ALA A 722 23.81 -19.76 1.75
N SER A 723 24.50 -20.83 1.35
CA SER A 723 23.91 -22.16 1.22
C SER A 723 23.65 -22.77 2.60
N HIS A 724 22.62 -22.27 3.30
CA HIS A 724 22.09 -22.85 4.53
C HIS A 724 20.83 -23.67 4.22
N ARG A 725 20.82 -24.96 4.56
CA ARG A 725 19.75 -25.91 4.16
C ARG A 725 18.36 -25.53 4.71
N ASP A 726 18.29 -24.85 5.85
CA ASP A 726 17.04 -24.43 6.48
C ASP A 726 16.98 -22.91 6.67
N TYR A 727 17.05 -22.16 5.56
CA TYR A 727 16.86 -20.72 5.50
C TYR A 727 15.46 -20.41 4.94
N PRO A 728 14.45 -20.13 5.78
CA PRO A 728 13.04 -20.09 5.36
C PRO A 728 12.74 -19.05 4.28
N TYR A 729 13.21 -17.81 4.45
CA TYR A 729 13.06 -16.75 3.44
C TYR A 729 13.65 -17.14 2.08
N ALA A 730 14.89 -17.63 2.05
CA ALA A 730 15.54 -18.01 0.79
C ALA A 730 14.86 -19.23 0.14
N ASN A 731 14.55 -20.25 0.94
CA ASN A 731 13.97 -21.50 0.44
C ASN A 731 12.55 -21.31 -0.12
N ASP A 732 11.73 -20.47 0.51
CA ASP A 732 10.37 -20.19 0.04
C ASP A 732 10.39 -19.14 -1.07
N GLY A 733 11.29 -18.15 -0.96
CA GLY A 733 11.53 -17.15 -1.98
C GLY A 733 11.95 -17.77 -3.31
N LEU A 734 12.81 -18.79 -3.30
CA LEU A 734 13.20 -19.51 -4.52
C LEU A 734 12.03 -20.24 -5.19
N LEU A 735 11.02 -20.72 -4.44
CA LEU A 735 9.83 -21.34 -5.02
C LEU A 735 9.03 -20.30 -5.81
N LEU A 736 8.76 -19.14 -5.19
CA LEU A 736 8.02 -18.05 -5.83
C LEU A 736 8.81 -17.42 -6.97
N TRP A 737 10.11 -17.19 -6.79
CA TRP A 737 11.01 -16.72 -7.86
C TRP A 737 10.96 -17.64 -9.07
N SER A 738 11.00 -18.95 -8.86
CA SER A 738 10.92 -19.93 -9.96
C SER A 738 9.57 -19.90 -10.65
N ALA A 739 8.46 -19.76 -9.90
CA ALA A 739 7.13 -19.61 -10.47
C ALA A 739 7.00 -18.33 -11.31
N ILE A 740 7.47 -17.18 -10.78
CA ILE A 740 7.47 -15.89 -11.46
C ILE A 740 8.33 -15.96 -12.72
N ARG A 741 9.53 -16.52 -12.62
CA ARG A 741 10.45 -16.64 -13.75
C ARG A 741 9.84 -17.47 -14.88
N SER A 742 9.30 -18.66 -14.58
CA SER A 742 8.66 -19.53 -15.58
C SER A 742 7.47 -18.84 -16.24
N TRP A 743 6.66 -18.10 -15.47
CA TRP A 743 5.56 -17.30 -15.97
C TRP A 743 6.04 -16.22 -16.95
N VAL A 744 7.01 -15.41 -16.54
CA VAL A 744 7.56 -14.31 -17.33
C VAL A 744 8.25 -14.83 -18.59
N GLU A 745 9.07 -15.86 -18.49
CA GLU A 745 9.74 -16.48 -19.65
C GLU A 745 8.72 -17.00 -20.66
N SER A 746 7.69 -17.72 -20.19
CA SER A 746 6.61 -18.21 -21.05
C SER A 746 5.85 -17.07 -21.72
N TYR A 747 5.51 -16.02 -20.97
CA TYR A 747 4.78 -14.86 -21.49
C TYR A 747 5.60 -14.06 -22.50
N VAL A 748 6.88 -13.81 -22.21
CA VAL A 748 7.79 -13.10 -23.11
C VAL A 748 7.95 -13.87 -24.42
N GLN A 749 8.09 -15.19 -24.37
CA GLN A 749 8.24 -16.02 -25.57
C GLN A 749 7.02 -15.97 -26.51
N LEU A 750 5.82 -15.65 -26.00
CA LEU A 750 4.61 -15.48 -26.83
C LEU A 750 4.70 -14.27 -27.76
N TYR A 751 5.34 -13.18 -27.31
CA TYR A 751 5.38 -11.90 -28.03
C TYR A 751 6.76 -11.56 -28.60
N TYR A 752 7.83 -12.10 -28.02
CA TYR A 752 9.22 -11.81 -28.40
C TYR A 752 9.97 -13.12 -28.67
N PRO A 753 9.75 -13.75 -29.84
CA PRO A 753 10.37 -15.04 -30.14
C PRO A 753 11.89 -14.97 -30.34
N ASP A 754 12.41 -13.79 -30.66
CA ASP A 754 13.81 -13.54 -31.00
C ASP A 754 14.28 -12.13 -30.61
N ALA A 755 15.60 -11.91 -30.68
CA ALA A 755 16.23 -10.64 -30.32
C ALA A 755 15.81 -9.46 -31.21
N GLY A 756 15.56 -9.70 -32.50
CA GLY A 756 15.11 -8.66 -33.42
C GLY A 756 13.79 -8.04 -32.98
N THR A 757 12.85 -8.88 -32.53
CA THR A 757 11.54 -8.39 -32.03
C THR A 757 11.70 -7.50 -30.79
N VAL A 758 12.63 -7.80 -29.88
CA VAL A 758 12.94 -6.95 -28.70
C VAL A 758 13.60 -5.63 -29.10
N GLN A 759 14.56 -5.67 -30.02
CA GLN A 759 15.33 -4.51 -30.45
C GLN A 759 14.52 -3.54 -31.31
N CYS A 760 13.56 -4.04 -32.10
CA CYS A 760 12.71 -3.21 -32.95
C CYS A 760 11.52 -2.57 -32.19
N ASP A 761 11.26 -2.99 -30.95
CA ASP A 761 10.17 -2.45 -30.14
C ASP A 761 10.55 -1.11 -29.50
N LEU A 762 10.19 -0.02 -30.19
CA LEU A 762 10.54 1.34 -29.75
C LEU A 762 9.86 1.75 -28.43
N GLU A 763 8.69 1.21 -28.10
CA GLU A 763 8.03 1.49 -26.83
C GLU A 763 8.76 0.81 -25.68
N LEU A 764 9.13 -0.46 -25.85
CA LEU A 764 9.90 -1.22 -24.88
C LEU A 764 11.30 -0.62 -24.67
N GLN A 765 11.99 -0.28 -25.76
CA GLN A 765 13.32 0.35 -25.69
C GLN A 765 13.24 1.74 -25.05
N GLY A 766 12.21 2.53 -25.39
CA GLY A 766 11.95 3.84 -24.78
C GLY A 766 11.67 3.76 -23.27
N TRP A 767 10.84 2.79 -22.86
CA TRP A 767 10.55 2.50 -21.45
C TRP A 767 11.81 2.20 -20.66
N TYR A 768 12.65 1.29 -21.16
CA TYR A 768 13.86 0.87 -20.47
C TYR A 768 14.90 1.98 -20.40
N HIS A 769 15.11 2.67 -21.53
CA HIS A 769 16.02 3.80 -21.60
C HIS A 769 15.59 4.91 -20.62
N GLU A 770 14.31 5.31 -20.59
CA GLU A 770 13.86 6.35 -19.67
C GLU A 770 13.94 5.90 -18.19
N SER A 771 13.64 4.62 -17.91
CA SER A 771 13.77 4.05 -16.56
C SER A 771 15.20 4.19 -16.00
N ILE A 772 16.23 4.00 -16.83
CA ILE A 772 17.64 4.09 -16.42
C ILE A 772 18.15 5.52 -16.47
N HIS A 773 17.94 6.22 -17.58
CA HIS A 773 18.60 7.51 -17.84
C HIS A 773 17.90 8.68 -17.16
N VAL A 774 16.61 8.56 -16.84
CA VAL A 774 15.85 9.57 -16.11
C VAL A 774 15.46 9.05 -14.73
N GLY A 775 14.74 7.93 -14.69
CA GLY A 775 14.18 7.34 -13.47
C GLY A 775 15.23 7.01 -12.41
N HIS A 776 16.25 6.26 -12.82
CA HIS A 776 17.45 5.91 -12.04
C HIS A 776 18.68 6.68 -12.55
N GLY A 777 18.46 7.90 -13.04
CA GLY A 777 19.45 8.67 -13.80
C GLY A 777 20.78 8.89 -13.11
N ASP A 778 20.82 8.90 -11.78
CA ASP A 778 22.05 9.11 -11.00
C ASP A 778 23.00 7.89 -11.05
N LEU A 779 22.49 6.70 -11.39
CA LEU A 779 23.25 5.46 -11.55
C LEU A 779 23.25 4.95 -12.99
N ARG A 780 22.86 5.78 -13.98
CA ARG A 780 22.75 5.39 -15.39
C ARG A 780 24.04 4.81 -16.01
N HIS A 781 25.20 5.15 -15.46
CA HIS A 781 26.52 4.70 -15.94
C HIS A 781 27.02 3.46 -15.20
N ALA A 782 26.21 2.88 -14.31
CA ALA A 782 26.62 1.70 -13.56
C ALA A 782 26.74 0.49 -14.50
N PRO A 783 27.82 -0.30 -14.40
CA PRO A 783 28.13 -1.35 -15.40
C PRO A 783 27.22 -2.58 -15.31
N TRP A 784 26.33 -2.64 -14.32
CA TRP A 784 25.46 -3.78 -14.06
C TRP A 784 24.08 -3.66 -14.71
N TRP A 785 23.77 -2.56 -15.40
CA TRP A 785 22.53 -2.45 -16.16
C TRP A 785 22.54 -3.43 -17.34
N PRO A 786 21.54 -4.33 -17.46
CA PRO A 786 21.46 -5.22 -18.61
C PRO A 786 21.16 -4.46 -19.92
N PRO A 787 21.59 -4.94 -21.09
CA PRO A 787 21.47 -4.20 -22.35
C PRO A 787 20.07 -4.28 -23.02
N LEU A 788 19.07 -4.92 -22.39
CA LEU A 788 17.71 -5.20 -22.92
C LEU A 788 17.69 -5.48 -24.44
N SER A 789 18.46 -6.49 -24.87
CA SER A 789 18.67 -6.77 -26.29
C SER A 789 18.07 -8.11 -26.74
N THR A 790 17.74 -9.00 -25.80
CA THR A 790 17.24 -10.35 -26.07
C THR A 790 15.99 -10.68 -25.23
N PRO A 791 15.19 -11.69 -25.61
CA PRO A 791 14.09 -12.17 -24.79
C PRO A 791 14.53 -12.61 -23.38
N VAL A 792 15.76 -13.12 -23.25
CA VAL A 792 16.35 -13.52 -21.95
C VAL A 792 16.60 -12.29 -21.07
N ASP A 793 17.15 -11.20 -21.64
CA ASP A 793 17.36 -9.96 -20.91
C ASP A 793 16.02 -9.39 -20.41
N LEU A 794 15.02 -9.35 -21.31
CA LEU A 794 13.68 -8.87 -21.01
C LEU A 794 13.03 -9.71 -19.90
N ALA A 795 13.05 -11.04 -20.02
CA ALA A 795 12.51 -11.92 -19.02
C ALA A 795 13.21 -11.77 -17.66
N SER A 796 14.53 -11.60 -17.65
CA SER A 796 15.30 -11.37 -16.42
C SER A 796 14.88 -10.07 -15.72
N ILE A 797 14.79 -8.96 -16.46
CA ILE A 797 14.39 -7.66 -15.90
C ILE A 797 12.96 -7.72 -15.35
N LEU A 798 12.03 -8.27 -16.13
CA LEU A 798 10.63 -8.38 -15.73
C LEU A 798 10.45 -9.30 -14.51
N THR A 799 11.18 -10.41 -14.44
CA THR A 799 11.18 -11.31 -13.27
C THR A 799 11.63 -10.56 -12.02
N THR A 800 12.71 -9.75 -12.13
CA THR A 800 13.18 -8.91 -11.02
C THR A 800 12.13 -7.90 -10.59
N LEU A 801 11.49 -7.19 -11.52
CA LEU A 801 10.46 -6.19 -11.19
C LEU A 801 9.25 -6.82 -10.50
N VAL A 802 8.75 -7.95 -11.02
CA VAL A 802 7.64 -8.68 -10.42
C VAL A 802 8.01 -9.19 -9.02
N TRP A 803 9.21 -9.71 -8.84
CA TRP A 803 9.72 -10.14 -7.52
C TRP A 803 9.79 -8.98 -6.51
N LEU A 804 10.33 -7.82 -6.92
CA LEU A 804 10.47 -6.65 -6.06
C LEU A 804 9.12 -6.09 -5.63
N ALA A 805 8.15 -6.04 -6.55
CA ALA A 805 6.81 -5.54 -6.29
C ALA A 805 5.97 -6.46 -5.39
N SER A 806 6.22 -7.77 -5.45
CA SER A 806 5.42 -8.79 -4.76
C SER A 806 6.17 -9.43 -3.58
N ALA A 807 6.82 -10.57 -3.79
CA ALA A 807 7.38 -11.42 -2.75
C ALA A 807 8.47 -10.73 -1.90
N GLN A 808 9.34 -9.91 -2.51
CA GLN A 808 10.35 -9.17 -1.76
C GLN A 808 9.72 -8.17 -0.79
N HIS A 809 8.79 -7.37 -1.31
CA HIS A 809 8.07 -6.40 -0.50
C HIS A 809 7.28 -7.08 0.62
N ALA A 810 6.52 -8.13 0.28
CA ALA A 810 5.74 -8.89 1.25
C ALA A 810 6.59 -9.44 2.42
N ALA A 811 7.74 -10.06 2.10
CA ALA A 811 8.65 -10.62 3.09
C ALA A 811 9.22 -9.57 4.06
N LEU A 812 9.35 -8.32 3.62
CA LEU A 812 9.88 -7.22 4.42
C LEU A 812 8.79 -6.40 5.12
N ASN A 813 7.54 -6.48 4.66
CA ASN A 813 6.47 -5.58 5.07
C ASN A 813 5.51 -6.22 6.10
N PHE A 814 4.94 -7.39 5.79
CA PHE A 814 3.85 -7.97 6.59
C PHE A 814 4.30 -8.56 7.94
N GLY A 815 5.61 -8.65 8.17
CA GLY A 815 6.20 -9.05 9.45
C GLY A 815 6.34 -7.91 10.47
N GLN A 816 6.21 -6.64 10.05
CA GLN A 816 6.55 -5.48 10.90
C GLN A 816 5.77 -5.47 12.23
N TYR A 817 4.45 -5.60 12.22
CA TYR A 817 3.67 -5.68 13.46
C TYR A 817 3.73 -7.07 14.12
N PRO A 818 3.52 -8.20 13.41
CA PRO A 818 3.55 -9.53 14.03
C PRO A 818 4.84 -9.86 14.79
N LEU A 819 5.99 -9.44 14.27
CA LEU A 819 7.30 -9.75 14.84
C LEU A 819 7.95 -8.54 15.54
N GLY A 820 7.72 -7.32 15.05
CA GLY A 820 8.31 -6.08 15.55
C GLY A 820 7.39 -5.26 16.45
N GLY A 821 6.11 -5.66 16.57
CA GLY A 821 5.10 -4.94 17.35
C GLY A 821 5.36 -4.95 18.85
N TYR A 822 6.29 -5.77 19.36
CA TYR A 822 6.80 -5.71 20.73
C TYR A 822 8.15 -4.99 20.76
N VAL A 823 8.17 -3.74 21.22
CA VAL A 823 9.36 -2.86 21.12
C VAL A 823 10.65 -3.47 21.66
N PRO A 824 10.68 -4.15 22.82
CA PRO A 824 11.92 -4.74 23.31
C PRO A 824 12.58 -5.73 22.33
N ASN A 825 11.80 -6.37 21.45
CA ASN A 825 12.33 -7.23 20.38
C ASN A 825 13.01 -6.42 19.27
N ARG A 826 12.41 -5.28 18.89
CA ARG A 826 12.84 -4.46 17.73
C ARG A 826 12.78 -2.96 18.06
N PRO A 827 13.71 -2.45 18.90
CA PRO A 827 13.69 -1.06 19.33
C PRO A 827 14.02 -0.11 18.15
N PRO A 828 13.17 0.88 17.83
CA PRO A 828 13.41 1.76 16.69
C PRO A 828 14.50 2.82 16.96
N LEU A 829 14.88 3.02 18.22
CA LEU A 829 15.98 3.89 18.63
C LEU A 829 16.54 3.45 19.98
N ILE A 830 17.79 3.83 20.23
CA ILE A 830 18.45 3.71 21.53
C ILE A 830 18.80 5.12 22.04
N ARG A 831 18.82 5.30 23.37
CA ARG A 831 18.96 6.62 24.02
C ARG A 831 20.23 6.81 24.83
N ARG A 832 20.90 5.70 25.19
CA ARG A 832 22.14 5.69 25.97
C ARG A 832 23.10 4.67 25.36
N LEU A 833 24.39 4.93 25.49
CA LEU A 833 25.44 3.95 25.22
C LEU A 833 25.50 2.94 26.38
N LEU A 834 26.32 1.89 26.27
CA LEU A 834 26.51 0.97 27.39
C LEU A 834 27.07 1.73 28.61
N PRO A 835 26.58 1.44 29.83
CA PRO A 835 27.11 2.07 31.04
C PRO A 835 28.57 1.67 31.26
N ASP A 836 29.38 2.60 31.77
CA ASP A 836 30.70 2.26 32.29
C ASP A 836 30.56 1.79 33.74
N LEU A 837 30.95 0.53 33.98
CA LEU A 837 30.73 -0.18 35.26
C LEU A 837 31.40 0.51 36.48
N GLU A 838 32.33 1.45 36.25
CA GLU A 838 33.02 2.19 37.30
C GLU A 838 32.36 3.54 37.67
N ARG A 839 31.39 4.04 36.88
CA ARG A 839 30.90 5.43 37.02
C ARG A 839 29.40 5.60 37.20
N ASP A 840 28.58 4.65 36.75
CA ASP A 840 27.14 4.87 36.66
C ASP A 840 26.33 3.96 37.61
N ALA A 841 25.82 4.58 38.69
CA ALA A 841 24.76 4.00 39.51
C ALA A 841 23.46 3.89 38.70
N ALA A 842 22.77 2.78 38.90
CA ALA A 842 21.60 2.29 38.18
C ALA A 842 20.55 3.36 37.77
N GLU A 843 20.43 3.61 36.47
CA GLU A 843 19.21 4.18 35.89
C GLU A 843 18.81 3.48 34.60
N ARG A 844 17.54 3.07 34.54
CA ARG A 844 16.96 2.21 33.51
C ARG A 844 16.57 2.98 32.24
N PRO A 845 16.62 2.34 31.05
CA PRO A 845 16.20 2.97 29.80
C PRO A 845 14.71 3.31 29.80
N SER A 846 14.33 4.31 29.00
CA SER A 846 12.97 4.84 28.95
C SER A 846 12.36 4.96 27.54
N SER A 847 11.16 5.54 27.46
CA SER A 847 10.13 5.42 26.40
C SER A 847 10.53 5.48 24.92
N TRP A 848 9.73 4.75 24.14
CA TRP A 848 9.84 4.47 22.71
C TRP A 848 8.76 5.21 21.87
N ARG A 849 8.88 5.19 20.53
CA ARG A 849 7.87 5.67 19.56
C ARG A 849 7.61 4.57 18.51
N TRP A 850 6.43 4.53 17.89
CA TRP A 850 5.87 3.35 17.22
C TRP A 850 5.43 3.52 15.77
N TRP A 851 5.22 2.37 15.11
CA TRP A 851 4.55 2.21 13.82
C TRP A 851 3.55 1.06 13.84
N ASN A 852 2.31 1.28 13.39
CA ASN A 852 1.30 0.23 13.19
C ASN A 852 0.31 0.58 12.07
N THR A 853 0.80 0.85 10.86
CA THR A 853 -0.07 1.00 9.68
C THR A 853 0.34 0.10 8.52
N LEU A 854 1.56 -0.42 8.53
CA LEU A 854 2.21 -1.06 7.37
C LEU A 854 2.12 -2.59 7.36
N SER A 855 1.21 -3.23 8.09
CA SER A 855 1.12 -4.71 8.14
C SER A 855 -0.29 -5.26 7.93
N THR A 856 -1.21 -4.43 7.42
CA THR A 856 -2.62 -4.80 7.29
C THR A 856 -3.00 -4.97 5.82
N HIS A 857 -3.49 -6.15 5.45
CA HIS A 857 -4.09 -6.38 4.14
C HIS A 857 -5.46 -5.72 4.05
N SER A 858 -5.70 -5.05 2.92
CA SER A 858 -7.01 -4.47 2.63
C SER A 858 -8.03 -5.55 2.23
N PRO A 859 -9.34 -5.32 2.41
CA PRO A 859 -10.35 -6.25 1.89
C PRO A 859 -10.37 -6.39 0.36
N ASP A 860 -9.87 -5.38 -0.37
CA ASP A 860 -9.73 -5.34 -1.83
C ASP A 860 -8.31 -5.64 -2.33
N GLU A 861 -7.48 -6.31 -1.51
CA GLU A 861 -6.12 -6.69 -1.91
C GLU A 861 -6.13 -7.76 -3.00
N GLU A 862 -5.17 -7.68 -3.94
CA GLU A 862 -4.97 -8.65 -5.02
C GLU A 862 -3.66 -9.41 -4.81
N TYR A 863 -3.73 -10.74 -4.72
CA TYR A 863 -2.58 -11.58 -4.40
C TYR A 863 -1.92 -12.22 -5.64
N LEU A 864 -0.66 -12.59 -5.46
CA LEU A 864 0.15 -13.24 -6.48
C LEU A 864 -0.49 -14.55 -6.92
N GLY A 865 -0.69 -14.71 -8.23
CA GLY A 865 -1.30 -15.91 -8.81
C GLY A 865 -2.83 -15.98 -8.72
N GLU A 866 -3.50 -14.94 -8.21
CA GLU A 866 -4.97 -14.82 -8.31
C GLU A 866 -5.42 -14.47 -9.74
N GLY A 867 -6.69 -14.77 -10.04
CA GLY A 867 -7.28 -14.50 -11.36
C GLY A 867 -7.18 -13.01 -11.72
N ARG A 868 -6.77 -12.73 -12.96
CA ARG A 868 -6.57 -11.37 -13.47
C ARG A 868 -7.83 -10.74 -14.08
N ASP A 869 -8.98 -11.39 -13.99
CA ASP A 869 -10.20 -10.91 -14.65
C ASP A 869 -10.79 -9.71 -13.89
N GLU A 870 -10.88 -8.57 -14.57
CA GLU A 870 -11.31 -7.30 -13.98
C GLU A 870 -12.80 -7.07 -14.28
N GLY A 871 -13.62 -6.92 -13.24
CA GLY A 871 -15.05 -6.65 -13.43
C GLY A 871 -15.83 -7.75 -14.17
N GLY A 872 -15.30 -8.99 -14.16
CA GLY A 872 -15.86 -10.11 -14.92
C GLY A 872 -15.45 -10.13 -16.40
N VAL A 873 -14.45 -9.34 -16.79
CA VAL A 873 -13.91 -9.26 -18.14
C VAL A 873 -12.47 -9.78 -18.18
N PRO A 874 -12.10 -10.61 -19.16
CA PRO A 874 -10.72 -11.06 -19.31
C PRO A 874 -9.75 -9.90 -19.55
N TRP A 875 -8.64 -9.86 -18.82
CA TRP A 875 -7.58 -8.83 -18.95
C TRP A 875 -6.89 -8.84 -20.33
N THR A 876 -6.92 -10.00 -21.00
CA THR A 876 -6.41 -10.19 -22.36
C THR A 876 -7.34 -11.10 -23.16
N ALA A 877 -7.46 -10.83 -24.46
CA ALA A 877 -8.13 -11.73 -25.42
C ALA A 877 -7.22 -12.86 -25.91
N ASP A 878 -5.93 -12.86 -25.53
CA ASP A 878 -4.97 -13.87 -25.92
C ASP A 878 -5.08 -15.12 -25.02
N GLU A 879 -5.67 -16.19 -25.57
CA GLU A 879 -5.89 -17.44 -24.86
C GLU A 879 -4.58 -18.10 -24.40
N ALA A 880 -3.48 -17.95 -25.14
CA ALA A 880 -2.19 -18.52 -24.76
C ALA A 880 -1.62 -17.81 -23.52
N ALA A 881 -1.76 -16.48 -23.45
CA ALA A 881 -1.42 -15.71 -22.28
C ALA A 881 -2.28 -16.06 -21.05
N VAL A 882 -3.59 -16.26 -21.25
CA VAL A 882 -4.50 -16.71 -20.18
C VAL A 882 -4.11 -18.10 -19.68
N ALA A 883 -3.80 -19.03 -20.58
CA ALA A 883 -3.38 -20.39 -20.23
C ALA A 883 -2.05 -20.38 -19.45
N ALA A 884 -1.07 -19.62 -19.91
CA ALA A 884 0.22 -19.48 -19.23
C ALA A 884 0.05 -18.85 -17.83
N HIS A 885 -0.89 -17.90 -17.65
CA HIS A 885 -1.22 -17.37 -16.33
C HIS A 885 -1.91 -18.43 -15.44
N GLY A 886 -2.76 -19.27 -16.02
CA GLY A 886 -3.37 -20.41 -15.31
C GLY A 886 -2.32 -21.39 -14.78
N MET A 887 -1.25 -21.63 -15.54
CA MET A 887 -0.10 -22.44 -15.10
C MET A 887 0.65 -21.76 -13.96
N PHE A 888 0.93 -20.46 -14.08
CA PHE A 888 1.55 -19.65 -13.02
C PHE A 888 0.75 -19.73 -11.71
N ALA A 889 -0.57 -19.53 -11.78
CA ALA A 889 -1.44 -19.64 -10.61
C ALA A 889 -1.37 -21.04 -9.97
N ALA A 890 -1.24 -22.10 -10.77
CA ALA A 890 -1.05 -23.45 -10.27
C ALA A 890 0.32 -23.66 -9.61
N ASP A 891 1.40 -23.08 -10.15
CA ASP A 891 2.72 -23.10 -9.55
C ASP A 891 2.76 -22.36 -8.20
N VAL A 892 2.10 -21.20 -8.11
CA VAL A 892 2.00 -20.44 -6.86
C VAL A 892 1.24 -21.23 -5.79
N ARG A 893 0.13 -21.91 -6.15
CA ARG A 893 -0.57 -22.81 -5.22
C ARG A 893 0.30 -23.98 -4.76
N ARG A 894 1.04 -24.61 -5.67
CA ARG A 894 2.01 -25.68 -5.32
C ARG A 894 3.12 -25.18 -4.39
N ALA A 895 3.56 -23.94 -4.56
CA ALA A 895 4.52 -23.32 -3.67
C ALA A 895 3.93 -23.15 -2.26
N GLU A 896 2.69 -22.68 -2.14
CA GLU A 896 1.98 -22.56 -0.87
C GLU A 896 1.84 -23.91 -0.15
N GLU A 897 1.35 -24.95 -0.84
CA GLU A 897 1.26 -26.32 -0.30
C GLU A 897 2.63 -26.85 0.18
N THR A 898 3.71 -26.46 -0.51
CA THR A 898 5.07 -26.84 -0.12
C THR A 898 5.55 -26.08 1.11
N ILE A 899 5.22 -24.79 1.22
CA ILE A 899 5.49 -23.96 2.41
C ILE A 899 4.75 -24.52 3.61
N GLU A 900 3.48 -24.88 3.47
CA GLU A 900 2.67 -25.51 4.52
C GLU A 900 3.28 -26.83 5.00
N ARG A 901 3.67 -27.71 4.07
CA ARG A 901 4.38 -28.96 4.41
C ARG A 901 5.70 -28.70 5.14
N ARG A 902 6.48 -27.69 4.71
CA ARG A 902 7.72 -27.30 5.39
C ARG A 902 7.46 -26.76 6.79
N ASN A 903 6.39 -26.01 6.99
CA ASN A 903 5.98 -25.48 8.30
C ASN A 903 5.50 -26.58 9.26
N ALA A 904 4.92 -27.66 8.73
CA ALA A 904 4.51 -28.83 9.52
C ALA A 904 5.68 -29.76 9.91
N ASP A 905 6.83 -29.66 9.23
CA ASP A 905 8.02 -30.48 9.51
C ASP A 905 8.81 -29.95 10.72
N HIS A 906 8.64 -30.61 11.87
CA HIS A 906 9.34 -30.29 13.12
C HIS A 906 10.87 -30.45 13.06
N GLY A 907 11.42 -31.10 12.02
CA GLY A 907 12.86 -31.15 11.76
C GLY A 907 13.43 -29.78 11.33
N ARG A 908 12.59 -28.89 10.79
CA ARG A 908 12.97 -27.56 10.29
C ARG A 908 12.88 -26.48 11.35
N LYS A 909 13.88 -26.48 12.24
CA LYS A 909 13.89 -25.66 13.47
C LYS A 909 13.89 -24.15 13.22
N ASN A 910 14.35 -23.66 12.06
CA ASN A 910 14.34 -22.21 11.81
C ASN A 910 12.96 -21.68 11.36
N ARG A 911 12.05 -22.57 10.95
CA ARG A 911 10.70 -22.21 10.52
C ARG A 911 9.76 -21.94 11.69
N CYS A 912 9.91 -22.73 12.75
CA CYS A 912 9.13 -22.64 13.97
C CYS A 912 10.10 -22.43 15.13
N GLY A 913 10.37 -21.17 15.50
CA GLY A 913 11.15 -20.86 16.70
C GLY A 913 10.48 -21.41 17.96
N ALA A 914 11.25 -21.57 19.05
CA ALA A 914 10.71 -22.01 20.32
C ALA A 914 9.64 -21.01 20.81
N GLY A 915 8.36 -21.40 20.75
CA GLY A 915 7.26 -20.51 21.12
C GLY A 915 6.96 -19.41 20.10
N VAL A 916 7.29 -19.59 18.81
CA VAL A 916 7.00 -18.65 17.73
C VAL A 916 6.10 -19.29 16.66
N LEU A 917 5.37 -18.46 15.90
CA LEU A 917 4.56 -18.93 14.78
C LEU A 917 5.44 -19.41 13.60
N PRO A 918 4.93 -20.30 12.74
CA PRO A 918 5.64 -20.71 11.53
C PRO A 918 5.94 -19.52 10.60
N TYR A 919 6.98 -19.66 9.78
CA TYR A 919 7.29 -18.68 8.74
C TYR A 919 6.28 -18.75 7.59
N GLU A 920 5.41 -17.74 7.50
CA GLU A 920 4.35 -17.64 6.48
C GLU A 920 4.39 -16.34 5.66
N LEU A 921 5.41 -15.50 5.82
CA LEU A 921 5.52 -14.21 5.11
C LEU A 921 5.60 -14.35 3.57
N LEU A 922 5.92 -15.54 3.08
CA LEU A 922 5.93 -15.88 1.65
C LEU A 922 4.85 -16.90 1.29
N ALA A 923 3.88 -17.18 2.18
CA ALA A 923 2.66 -17.88 1.80
C ALA A 923 1.80 -16.93 0.94
N PRO A 924 1.50 -17.27 -0.33
CA PRO A 924 0.87 -16.34 -1.27
C PRO A 924 -0.50 -15.81 -0.85
N SER A 925 -1.37 -16.64 -0.28
CA SER A 925 -2.74 -16.25 0.05
C SER A 925 -2.88 -15.68 1.47
N SER A 926 -3.81 -14.74 1.66
CA SER A 926 -4.17 -14.24 2.99
C SER A 926 -5.62 -13.73 3.07
N PRO A 927 -6.30 -13.90 4.21
CA PRO A 927 -7.49 -13.10 4.50
C PRO A 927 -7.12 -11.62 4.78
N PRO A 928 -8.10 -10.70 4.77
CA PRO A 928 -7.88 -9.30 5.15
C PRO A 928 -7.43 -9.15 6.61
N GLY A 929 -6.67 -8.10 6.93
CA GLY A 929 -6.19 -7.81 8.28
C GLY A 929 -4.69 -8.05 8.50
N VAL A 930 -4.27 -8.17 9.76
CA VAL A 930 -2.86 -8.41 10.14
C VAL A 930 -2.64 -9.90 10.35
N THR A 931 -2.06 -10.57 9.36
CA THR A 931 -2.03 -12.05 9.28
C THR A 931 -0.63 -12.65 9.32
N CYS A 932 0.43 -11.85 9.06
CA CYS A 932 1.82 -12.33 8.90
C CYS A 932 2.01 -13.32 7.72
N ARG A 933 1.12 -13.25 6.72
CA ARG A 933 1.14 -14.03 5.48
C ARG A 933 0.49 -13.24 4.35
N GLY A 934 0.57 -13.73 3.12
CA GLY A 934 0.00 -13.08 1.94
C GLY A 934 1.05 -12.34 1.14
N VAL A 935 1.10 -12.61 -0.16
CA VAL A 935 1.99 -11.95 -1.12
C VAL A 935 1.13 -11.19 -2.13
N PRO A 936 0.92 -9.88 -1.96
CA PRO A 936 0.23 -9.05 -2.94
C PRO A 936 0.96 -8.99 -4.28
N ASN A 937 0.25 -8.60 -5.34
CA ASN A 937 0.87 -8.35 -6.65
C ASN A 937 1.81 -7.13 -6.64
N SER A 938 1.51 -6.10 -5.83
CA SER A 938 2.20 -4.81 -5.85
C SER A 938 2.59 -4.31 -4.46
N ILE A 939 3.27 -3.16 -4.45
CA ILE A 939 3.62 -2.41 -3.24
C ILE A 939 2.39 -1.61 -2.79
N SER A 940 1.43 -2.30 -2.18
CA SER A 940 0.11 -1.75 -1.86
C SER A 940 -0.11 -1.40 -0.39
N ILE A 941 0.84 -1.66 0.51
CA ILE A 941 0.90 -1.02 1.84
C ILE A 941 2.28 -1.10 2.43
#